data_AF-A0A2G5D6F2-F1
#
_entry.id   AF-A0A2G5D6F2-F1
#
_cell.length_a   1.000
_cell.length_b   1.000
_cell.length_c   1.000
_cell.angle_alpha   90.00
_cell.angle_beta   90.00
_cell.angle_gamma   90.00
#
_symmetry.space_group_name_H-M   'P 1'
#
loop_
_entity.id
_entity.type
_entity.pdbx_description
1 polymer ?
#
loop_
_entity_poly.entity_id
_entity_poly.type
_entity_poly.pdbx_seq_one_letter_code
_entity_poly.pdbx_strand_id
1 'polypeptide(L)'
;MEEEKGVLVQNLIDIVNEISGITDFRCAIKKQYCNLARRLKLLLPMFEEFKESKEDVSEETLKGLTSLKEGLELAKELLRFGSEGSQIYLVLERQQIMNKCQEVTAQLEQALSEISYEKLDISDEVKEQVELVLGQFRRAKGRVDTSDVELYEDLLSIYNKANDIDTDPAVLKRLAEKLQLMSISDLKQESLALQEMVIASGGDPGESIEKMSMLLKRIKDLVQTENPNIGDLLSNKDLPSGIDNQASSDGNPISPVIPDDFRCPISLELMKDPVIVSTGQTYERACIEKWLEAGHGTCPKTQQTLSSSVLTPNYVLRSLIAQWCEANGVEAPKRPGGSKTSKSTSVCSPAERAKVDTLVSKLTSGNVEDQRSAAGELRLLAKRNADNRVCIAEAGAIPLLVGLLSTSDSGTQEHAVTALLNLSICEDNKGSIILSGAVPGIVHVLRKGSMEARENAAATLFSLSVVDENKITIGSSGAIPALVTLLSEGSQRGKKDAATALFNLCIYQGNKGRAVRAGVVPTLMRLLTESGGMVDEALAILAILASHPEGKTAIGAAEAVPVLVEVIRSGSPRNKENAAAVLVHLCSGDQQYLADAQGLGVMGPLFDMAQNGTDRGKRKAGQLLERISRFIEHRKQVQVQVETHQPSHTQQTHTPSSASSVHR
;
A
#
# COMPACT_ATOMS: atom_id res chain seq x y z
N MET A 1 10.80 15.60 31.15
CA MET A 1 11.83 15.28 30.14
C MET A 1 12.02 13.77 29.98
N GLU A 2 12.85 13.04 30.73
CA GLU A 2 13.13 11.62 30.42
C GLU A 2 11.89 10.69 30.47
N GLU A 3 11.10 10.75 31.55
CA GLU A 3 9.83 10.01 31.69
C GLU A 3 8.78 10.42 30.64
N GLU A 4 8.78 11.70 30.27
CA GLU A 4 7.88 12.36 29.32
C GLU A 4 8.23 12.00 27.85
N LYS A 5 9.52 11.91 27.52
CA LYS A 5 10.07 11.30 26.30
C LYS A 5 9.61 9.85 26.20
N GLY A 6 9.76 9.07 27.28
CA GLY A 6 9.32 7.67 27.32
C GLY A 6 7.83 7.50 27.03
N VAL A 7 6.97 8.29 27.67
CA VAL A 7 5.53 8.29 27.42
C VAL A 7 5.20 8.75 26.00
N LEU A 8 5.79 9.84 25.50
CA LEU A 8 5.54 10.33 24.14
C LEU A 8 5.93 9.31 23.06
N VAL A 9 7.11 8.70 23.17
CA VAL A 9 7.61 7.69 22.23
C VAL A 9 6.77 6.41 22.30
N GLN A 10 6.33 5.97 23.48
CA GLN A 10 5.43 4.83 23.60
C GLN A 10 4.08 5.09 22.91
N ASN A 11 3.48 6.27 23.10
CA ASN A 11 2.26 6.66 22.38
C ASN A 11 2.46 6.62 20.85
N LEU A 12 3.61 7.09 20.35
CA LEU A 12 3.94 7.08 18.91
C LEU A 12 4.03 5.64 18.35
N ILE A 13 4.65 4.73 19.11
CA ILE A 13 4.68 3.28 18.80
C ILE A 13 3.26 2.71 18.75
N ASP A 14 2.44 3.00 19.75
CA ASP A 14 1.09 2.44 19.87
C ASP A 14 0.17 2.93 18.74
N ILE A 15 0.20 4.22 18.40
CA ILE A 15 -0.57 4.78 17.27
C ILE A 15 -0.13 4.15 15.93
N VAL A 16 1.17 3.93 15.71
CA VAL A 16 1.67 3.28 14.48
C VAL A 16 1.31 1.79 14.44
N ASN A 17 1.20 1.12 15.59
CA ASN A 17 0.71 -0.25 15.67
C ASN A 17 -0.81 -0.35 15.43
N GLU A 18 -1.60 0.58 15.97
CA GLU A 18 -3.03 0.71 15.65
C GLU A 18 -3.24 0.94 14.15
N ILE A 19 -2.54 1.93 13.57
CA ILE A 19 -2.52 2.20 12.11
C ILE A 19 -2.11 0.95 11.31
N SER A 20 -1.16 0.17 11.82
CA SER A 20 -0.71 -1.08 11.19
C SER A 20 -1.72 -2.23 11.30
N GLY A 21 -2.72 -2.12 12.18
CA GLY A 21 -3.82 -3.05 12.35
C GLY A 21 -5.06 -2.71 11.52
N ILE A 22 -5.16 -1.50 10.96
CA ILE A 22 -6.26 -1.12 10.05
C ILE A 22 -6.05 -1.82 8.71
N THR A 23 -6.88 -2.82 8.42
CA THR A 23 -6.89 -3.57 7.16
C THR A 23 -8.06 -3.15 6.27
N ASP A 24 -8.28 -3.89 5.17
CA ASP A 24 -9.56 -3.94 4.44
C ASP A 24 -10.16 -2.63 3.90
N PHE A 25 -9.34 -1.59 3.76
CA PHE A 25 -9.72 -0.30 3.16
C PHE A 25 -10.63 -0.43 1.93
N ARG A 26 -11.65 0.42 1.90
CA ARG A 26 -12.72 0.53 0.89
C ARG A 26 -12.16 0.76 -0.52
N CYS A 27 -12.76 0.14 -1.54
CA CYS A 27 -12.13 -0.02 -2.86
C CYS A 27 -11.74 1.32 -3.52
N ALA A 28 -12.56 2.37 -3.36
CA ALA A 28 -12.36 3.69 -3.98
C ALA A 28 -11.05 4.41 -3.58
N ILE A 29 -10.49 4.09 -2.42
CA ILE A 29 -9.34 4.76 -1.79
C ILE A 29 -8.22 3.80 -1.36
N LYS A 30 -8.46 2.48 -1.43
CA LYS A 30 -7.58 1.39 -0.95
C LYS A 30 -6.11 1.60 -1.29
N LYS A 31 -5.80 1.97 -2.54
CA LYS A 31 -4.45 2.28 -3.04
C LYS A 31 -3.76 3.38 -2.22
N GLN A 32 -4.42 4.52 -2.00
CA GLN A 32 -3.85 5.66 -1.27
C GLN A 32 -3.65 5.32 0.21
N TYR A 33 -4.62 4.65 0.82
CA TYR A 33 -4.67 4.43 2.26
C TYR A 33 -3.72 3.30 2.70
N CYS A 34 -3.65 2.20 1.92
CA CYS A 34 -2.56 1.22 2.04
C CYS A 34 -1.19 1.89 1.95
N ASN A 35 -1.01 2.85 1.03
CA ASN A 35 0.27 3.52 0.83
C ASN A 35 0.63 4.48 1.98
N LEU A 36 -0.36 5.14 2.60
CA LEU A 36 -0.17 5.97 3.79
C LEU A 36 0.19 5.09 5.01
N ALA A 37 -0.64 4.08 5.32
CA ALA A 37 -0.38 3.15 6.42
C ALA A 37 0.99 2.45 6.29
N ARG A 38 1.35 2.01 5.07
CA ARG A 38 2.65 1.39 4.78
C ARG A 38 3.84 2.33 4.98
N ARG A 39 3.70 3.64 4.73
CA ARG A 39 4.75 4.64 5.02
C ARG A 39 4.89 4.89 6.51
N LEU A 40 3.78 5.01 7.23
CA LEU A 40 3.79 5.25 8.68
C LEU A 40 4.38 4.06 9.44
N LYS A 41 4.11 2.83 8.99
CA LYS A 41 4.76 1.62 9.52
C LYS A 41 6.28 1.59 9.36
N LEU A 42 6.86 2.32 8.39
CA LEU A 42 8.32 2.44 8.24
C LEU A 42 8.95 3.38 9.29
N LEU A 43 8.17 4.10 10.09
CA LEU A 43 8.69 4.91 11.21
C LEU A 43 8.87 4.08 12.50
N LEU A 44 8.31 2.87 12.59
CA LEU A 44 8.33 2.07 13.82
C LEU A 44 9.75 1.83 14.38
N PRO A 45 10.77 1.43 13.58
CA PRO A 45 12.14 1.22 14.10
C PRO A 45 12.80 2.51 14.64
N MET A 46 12.42 3.68 14.11
CA MET A 46 12.90 4.96 14.62
C MET A 46 12.39 5.21 16.04
N PHE A 47 11.11 4.91 16.30
CA PHE A 47 10.54 5.04 17.65
C PHE A 47 11.08 3.98 18.62
N GLU A 48 11.39 2.78 18.14
CA GLU A 48 12.03 1.73 18.94
C GLU A 48 13.45 2.16 19.36
N GLU A 49 14.30 2.66 18.45
CA GLU A 49 15.61 3.22 18.82
C GLU A 49 15.50 4.46 19.73
N PHE A 50 14.54 5.37 19.47
CA PHE A 50 14.28 6.51 20.36
C PHE A 50 13.94 6.09 21.81
N LYS A 51 13.26 4.94 21.98
CA LYS A 51 12.88 4.39 23.28
C LYS A 51 14.06 3.73 24.02
N GLU A 52 15.02 3.18 23.29
CA GLU A 52 16.24 2.58 23.87
C GLU A 52 17.36 3.62 24.12
N SER A 53 17.34 4.75 23.40
CA SER A 53 18.31 5.84 23.56
C SER A 53 18.30 6.46 24.97
N LYS A 54 19.47 6.55 25.60
CA LYS A 54 19.64 7.07 26.97
C LYS A 54 20.04 8.55 27.04
N GLU A 55 20.13 9.22 25.90
CA GLU A 55 20.44 10.65 25.86
C GLU A 55 19.19 11.53 26.03
N ASP A 56 19.37 12.68 26.67
CA ASP A 56 18.36 13.74 26.77
C ASP A 56 18.07 14.32 25.38
N VAL A 57 16.80 14.29 24.98
CA VAL A 57 16.34 14.76 23.68
C VAL A 57 16.06 16.27 23.75
N SER A 58 16.50 17.03 22.74
CA SER A 58 16.30 18.49 22.72
C SER A 58 14.82 18.88 22.72
N GLU A 59 14.49 20.02 23.34
CA GLU A 59 13.14 20.58 23.38
C GLU A 59 12.56 20.79 21.95
N GLU A 60 13.42 21.20 21.00
CA GLU A 60 13.12 21.26 19.56
C GLU A 60 12.61 19.91 19.01
N THR A 61 13.27 18.82 19.40
CA THR A 61 12.95 17.46 18.93
C THR A 61 11.71 16.90 19.65
N LEU A 62 11.54 17.15 20.95
CA LEU A 62 10.31 16.80 21.69
C LEU A 62 9.09 17.51 21.08
N LYS A 63 9.25 18.77 20.66
CA LYS A 63 8.22 19.50 19.92
C LYS A 63 7.92 18.84 18.56
N GLY A 64 8.95 18.52 17.77
CA GLY A 64 8.77 17.82 16.49
C GLY A 64 8.08 16.44 16.63
N LEU A 65 8.42 15.68 17.66
CA LEU A 65 7.75 14.41 18.01
C LEU A 65 6.30 14.62 18.46
N THR A 66 5.97 15.76 19.06
CA THR A 66 4.58 16.13 19.43
C THR A 66 3.77 16.50 18.19
N SER A 67 4.30 17.34 17.30
CA SER A 67 3.70 17.62 15.99
C SER A 67 3.48 16.33 15.17
N LEU A 68 4.42 15.37 15.29
CA LEU A 68 4.33 14.08 14.63
C LEU A 68 3.23 13.19 15.23
N LYS A 69 3.00 13.25 16.55
CA LYS A 69 1.88 12.57 17.21
C LYS A 69 0.54 13.11 16.68
N GLU A 70 0.37 14.42 16.60
CA GLU A 70 -0.85 15.06 16.09
C GLU A 70 -1.14 14.63 14.63
N GLY A 71 -0.14 14.69 13.76
CA GLY A 71 -0.26 14.21 12.37
C GLY A 71 -0.53 12.70 12.25
N LEU A 72 -0.02 11.89 13.20
CA LEU A 72 -0.28 10.45 13.28
C LEU A 72 -1.72 10.13 13.74
N GLU A 73 -2.26 10.85 14.71
CA GLU A 73 -3.66 10.67 15.13
C GLU A 73 -4.64 11.06 14.02
N LEU A 74 -4.41 12.19 13.34
CA LEU A 74 -5.19 12.59 12.17
C LEU A 74 -5.07 11.57 11.01
N ALA A 75 -3.89 10.96 10.84
CA ALA A 75 -3.74 9.84 9.91
C ALA A 75 -4.49 8.58 10.35
N LYS A 76 -4.54 8.28 11.65
CA LYS A 76 -5.30 7.14 12.20
C LYS A 76 -6.80 7.32 11.98
N GLU A 77 -7.35 8.48 12.31
CA GLU A 77 -8.76 8.81 12.08
C GLU A 77 -9.12 8.72 10.59
N LEU A 78 -8.29 9.32 9.73
CA LEU A 78 -8.47 9.24 8.28
C LEU A 78 -8.46 7.79 7.78
N LEU A 79 -7.48 6.98 8.20
CA LEU A 79 -7.35 5.58 7.79
C LEU A 79 -8.51 4.72 8.30
N ARG A 80 -8.93 4.90 9.55
CA ARG A 80 -10.12 4.24 10.13
C ARG A 80 -11.37 4.53 9.32
N PHE A 81 -11.63 5.81 9.03
CA PHE A 81 -12.74 6.23 8.19
C PHE A 81 -12.69 5.59 6.78
N GLY A 82 -11.50 5.31 6.26
CA GLY A 82 -11.33 4.59 4.98
C GLY A 82 -11.45 3.07 5.03
N SER A 83 -11.61 2.47 6.20
CA SER A 83 -11.92 1.06 6.41
C SER A 83 -13.39 0.89 6.80
N GLU A 84 -13.83 1.66 7.80
CA GLU A 84 -15.15 1.54 8.43
C GLU A 84 -16.23 2.32 7.64
N GLY A 85 -15.90 3.50 7.10
CA GLY A 85 -16.83 4.41 6.43
C GLY A 85 -17.42 3.94 5.09
N SER A 86 -18.40 4.71 4.59
CA SER A 86 -19.22 4.37 3.40
C SER A 86 -18.44 4.46 2.09
N GLN A 87 -18.45 3.39 1.28
CA GLN A 87 -17.98 3.37 -0.11
C GLN A 87 -18.61 4.47 -0.96
N ILE A 88 -19.93 4.66 -0.84
CA ILE A 88 -20.69 5.64 -1.63
C ILE A 88 -20.21 7.06 -1.30
N TYR A 89 -20.06 7.40 -0.02
CA TYR A 89 -19.51 8.68 0.41
C TYR A 89 -18.06 8.88 -0.05
N LEU A 90 -17.23 7.83 0.07
CA LEU A 90 -15.82 7.87 -0.29
C LEU A 90 -15.58 8.14 -1.79
N VAL A 91 -16.53 7.76 -2.66
CA VAL A 91 -16.52 8.14 -4.08
C VAL A 91 -17.08 9.55 -4.30
N LEU A 92 -18.22 9.90 -3.69
CA LEU A 92 -18.89 11.18 -3.96
C LEU A 92 -18.09 12.39 -3.44
N GLU A 93 -17.64 12.36 -2.18
CA GLU A 93 -16.85 13.45 -1.58
C GLU A 93 -15.34 13.30 -1.84
N ARG A 94 -14.95 12.62 -2.94
CA ARG A 94 -13.56 12.32 -3.30
C ARG A 94 -12.63 13.53 -3.21
N GLN A 95 -13.10 14.74 -3.56
CA GLN A 95 -12.27 15.94 -3.50
C GLN A 95 -12.01 16.39 -2.06
N GLN A 96 -13.01 16.33 -1.17
CA GLN A 96 -12.84 16.65 0.24
C GLN A 96 -11.89 15.64 0.91
N ILE A 97 -12.00 14.36 0.56
CA ILE A 97 -11.17 13.27 1.07
C ILE A 97 -9.73 13.37 0.57
N MET A 98 -9.52 13.66 -0.73
CA MET A 98 -8.18 13.92 -1.28
C MET A 98 -7.53 15.13 -0.61
N ASN A 99 -8.28 16.22 -0.38
CA ASN A 99 -7.76 17.39 0.32
C ASN A 99 -7.30 17.04 1.75
N LYS A 100 -8.13 16.34 2.54
CA LYS A 100 -7.77 15.84 3.88
C LYS A 100 -6.52 14.94 3.85
N CYS A 101 -6.44 14.02 2.88
CA CYS A 101 -5.29 13.13 2.72
C CYS A 101 -4.00 13.87 2.36
N GLN A 102 -4.09 14.95 1.56
CA GLN A 102 -2.95 15.82 1.21
C GLN A 102 -2.53 16.71 2.39
N GLU A 103 -3.48 17.21 3.18
CA GLU A 103 -3.24 17.98 4.41
C GLU A 103 -2.50 17.14 5.46
N VAL A 104 -3.02 15.97 5.82
CA VAL A 104 -2.36 15.02 6.73
C VAL A 104 -0.97 14.62 6.20
N THR A 105 -0.84 14.36 4.90
CA THR A 105 0.47 14.08 4.26
C THR A 105 1.45 15.25 4.41
N ALA A 106 0.98 16.49 4.34
CA ALA A 106 1.82 17.68 4.48
C ALA A 106 2.24 17.93 5.94
N GLN A 107 1.32 17.71 6.90
CA GLN A 107 1.61 17.82 8.34
C GLN A 107 2.65 16.77 8.77
N LEU A 108 2.49 15.50 8.35
CA LEU A 108 3.46 14.43 8.59
C LEU A 108 4.83 14.74 7.98
N GLU A 109 4.88 15.29 6.76
CA GLU A 109 6.15 15.69 6.12
C GLU A 109 6.83 16.85 6.87
N GLN A 110 6.04 17.83 7.32
CA GLN A 110 6.56 18.96 8.10
C GLN A 110 7.12 18.49 9.44
N ALA A 111 6.34 17.74 10.25
CA ALA A 111 6.76 17.27 11.56
C ALA A 111 8.02 16.39 11.50
N LEU A 112 8.12 15.49 10.51
CA LEU A 112 9.34 14.71 10.28
C LEU A 112 10.53 15.56 9.81
N SER A 113 10.30 16.75 9.22
CA SER A 113 11.37 17.65 8.77
C SER A 113 11.85 18.64 9.84
N GLU A 114 11.07 18.85 10.92
CA GLU A 114 11.43 19.72 12.05
C GLU A 114 12.36 19.01 13.07
N ILE A 115 12.46 17.67 13.01
CA ILE A 115 13.33 16.86 13.88
C ILE A 115 14.79 16.88 13.40
N SER A 116 15.74 17.06 14.32
CA SER A 116 17.17 17.20 14.02
C SER A 116 17.96 15.89 14.20
N TYR A 117 17.90 15.00 13.20
CA TYR A 117 18.50 13.65 13.25
C TYR A 117 20.04 13.61 13.38
N GLU A 118 20.74 14.69 13.05
CA GLU A 118 22.21 14.80 13.14
C GLU A 118 22.73 14.81 14.59
N LYS A 119 21.87 15.17 15.56
CA LYS A 119 22.21 15.27 16.99
C LYS A 119 21.70 14.08 17.82
N LEU A 120 21.28 12.99 17.18
CA LEU A 120 20.63 11.85 17.83
C LEU A 120 21.44 10.56 17.70
N ASP A 121 21.58 9.85 18.82
CA ASP A 121 22.06 8.46 18.92
C ASP A 121 20.98 7.48 18.41
N ILE A 122 20.79 7.50 17.09
CA ILE A 122 20.02 6.54 16.29
C ILE A 122 20.88 6.11 15.09
N SER A 123 20.66 4.92 14.55
CA SER A 123 21.51 4.30 13.54
C SER A 123 21.52 5.07 12.21
N ASP A 124 22.66 5.03 11.49
CA ASP A 124 22.75 5.53 10.10
C ASP A 124 21.68 4.86 9.21
N GLU A 125 21.44 3.57 9.43
CA GLU A 125 20.39 2.78 8.79
C GLU A 125 18.95 3.31 9.07
N VAL A 126 18.63 3.74 10.30
CA VAL A 126 17.35 4.43 10.61
C VAL A 126 17.29 5.83 10.01
N LYS A 127 18.38 6.60 10.01
CA LYS A 127 18.44 7.93 9.38
C LYS A 127 18.14 7.85 7.88
N GLU A 128 18.76 6.91 7.15
CA GLU A 128 18.44 6.64 5.74
C GLU A 128 16.98 6.20 5.53
N GLN A 129 16.40 5.45 6.48
CA GLN A 129 14.99 5.03 6.41
C GLN A 129 14.01 6.21 6.58
N VAL A 130 14.30 7.15 7.49
CA VAL A 130 13.49 8.35 7.70
C VAL A 130 13.61 9.32 6.52
N GLU A 131 14.81 9.51 5.95
CA GLU A 131 14.98 10.25 4.69
C GLU A 131 14.16 9.65 3.54
N LEU A 132 14.08 8.32 3.45
CA LEU A 132 13.27 7.63 2.44
C LEU A 132 11.77 7.88 2.64
N VAL A 133 11.27 7.88 3.88
CA VAL A 133 9.86 8.17 4.20
C VAL A 133 9.53 9.64 3.91
N LEU A 134 10.38 10.60 4.33
CA LEU A 134 10.29 12.01 3.93
C LEU A 134 10.27 12.16 2.40
N GLY A 135 11.14 11.45 1.70
CA GLY A 135 11.19 11.38 0.25
C GLY A 135 9.96 10.73 -0.39
N GLN A 136 9.21 9.88 0.32
CA GLN A 136 7.92 9.35 -0.12
C GLN A 136 6.77 10.34 0.12
N PHE A 137 6.75 11.05 1.24
CA PHE A 137 5.75 12.10 1.49
C PHE A 137 5.92 13.30 0.55
N ARG A 138 7.14 13.81 0.35
CA ARG A 138 7.43 14.87 -0.64
C ARG A 138 7.01 14.49 -2.06
N ARG A 139 7.18 13.22 -2.46
CA ARG A 139 6.73 12.70 -3.76
C ARG A 139 5.21 12.50 -3.84
N ALA A 140 4.50 12.41 -2.71
CA ALA A 140 3.03 12.31 -2.66
C ALA A 140 2.34 13.68 -2.61
N LYS A 141 2.99 14.68 -2.03
CA LYS A 141 2.55 16.09 -1.99
C LYS A 141 2.20 16.58 -3.40
N GLY A 142 0.96 17.02 -3.62
CA GLY A 142 0.47 17.49 -4.92
C GLY A 142 0.17 16.41 -5.97
N ARG A 143 0.27 15.11 -5.66
CA ARG A 143 -0.27 14.07 -6.56
C ARG A 143 -1.80 13.99 -6.41
N VAL A 144 -2.50 14.23 -7.51
CA VAL A 144 -3.88 13.79 -7.67
C VAL A 144 -3.83 12.36 -8.22
N ASP A 145 -4.31 11.40 -7.44
CA ASP A 145 -4.46 10.02 -7.90
C ASP A 145 -5.80 9.93 -8.66
N THR A 146 -5.75 9.58 -9.94
CA THR A 146 -6.93 9.46 -10.81
C THR A 146 -7.72 8.19 -10.48
N SER A 147 -8.37 8.16 -9.31
CA SER A 147 -9.40 7.16 -9.00
C SER A 147 -10.54 7.22 -10.02
N ASP A 148 -11.07 6.05 -10.40
CA ASP A 148 -12.05 5.81 -11.47
C ASP A 148 -12.97 7.01 -11.73
N VAL A 149 -12.64 7.79 -12.76
CA VAL A 149 -13.50 8.91 -13.19
C VAL A 149 -14.84 8.37 -13.66
N GLU A 150 -14.86 7.21 -14.32
CA GLU A 150 -16.08 6.47 -14.65
C GLU A 150 -16.94 6.13 -13.43
N LEU A 151 -16.34 5.62 -12.34
CA LEU A 151 -17.09 5.23 -11.13
C LEU A 151 -17.70 6.46 -10.48
N TYR A 152 -16.94 7.55 -10.41
CA TYR A 152 -17.44 8.84 -9.93
C TYR A 152 -18.56 9.39 -10.84
N GLU A 153 -18.41 9.35 -12.16
CA GLU A 153 -19.40 9.88 -13.10
C GLU A 153 -20.66 9.01 -13.21
N ASP A 154 -20.55 7.68 -13.20
CA ASP A 154 -21.70 6.75 -13.11
C ASP A 154 -22.45 6.95 -11.79
N LEU A 155 -21.73 7.02 -10.66
CA LEU A 155 -22.33 7.18 -9.33
C LEU A 155 -22.99 8.55 -9.20
N LEU A 156 -22.32 9.63 -9.63
CA LEU A 156 -22.85 10.99 -9.65
C LEU A 156 -24.04 11.12 -10.63
N SER A 157 -24.00 10.42 -11.77
CA SER A 157 -25.10 10.34 -12.75
C SER A 157 -26.36 9.72 -12.14
N ILE A 158 -26.25 8.65 -11.34
CA ILE A 158 -27.42 8.05 -10.66
C ILE A 158 -27.79 8.81 -9.38
N TYR A 159 -26.83 9.33 -8.62
CA TYR A 159 -27.07 10.19 -7.45
C TYR A 159 -27.88 11.45 -7.82
N ASN A 160 -27.51 12.13 -8.91
CA ASN A 160 -28.27 13.26 -9.48
C ASN A 160 -29.56 12.85 -10.22
N LYS A 161 -29.86 11.54 -10.30
CA LYS A 161 -31.09 10.95 -10.84
C LYS A 161 -31.80 10.06 -9.82
N ALA A 162 -31.52 10.20 -8.52
CA ALA A 162 -32.07 9.30 -7.48
C ALA A 162 -33.62 9.27 -7.42
N ASN A 163 -34.27 10.29 -7.99
CA ASN A 163 -35.72 10.44 -8.11
C ASN A 163 -36.29 9.91 -9.46
N ASP A 164 -35.45 9.41 -10.36
CA ASP A 164 -35.85 8.97 -11.71
C ASP A 164 -36.03 7.44 -11.75
N ILE A 165 -37.20 6.97 -12.16
CA ILE A 165 -37.55 5.54 -12.11
C ILE A 165 -36.78 4.73 -13.17
N ASP A 166 -36.53 5.34 -14.33
CA ASP A 166 -36.01 4.69 -15.53
C ASP A 166 -34.47 4.65 -15.54
N THR A 167 -33.91 3.95 -14.56
CA THR A 167 -32.45 3.80 -14.37
C THR A 167 -31.99 2.46 -14.88
N ASP A 168 -31.12 2.46 -15.90
CA ASP A 168 -30.58 1.25 -16.54
C ASP A 168 -30.00 0.24 -15.51
N PRO A 169 -30.59 -0.96 -15.39
CA PRO A 169 -30.10 -2.01 -14.49
C PRO A 169 -28.64 -2.40 -14.74
N ALA A 170 -28.14 -2.29 -15.98
CA ALA A 170 -26.74 -2.61 -16.31
C ALA A 170 -25.76 -1.60 -15.70
N VAL A 171 -26.18 -0.33 -15.49
CA VAL A 171 -25.37 0.69 -14.81
C VAL A 171 -25.42 0.48 -13.29
N LEU A 172 -26.60 0.19 -12.72
CA LEU A 172 -26.71 -0.15 -11.30
C LEU A 172 -25.91 -1.41 -10.93
N LYS A 173 -25.92 -2.43 -11.79
CA LYS A 173 -25.11 -3.64 -11.63
C LYS A 173 -23.60 -3.34 -11.71
N ARG A 174 -23.16 -2.60 -12.73
CA ARG A 174 -21.75 -2.15 -12.86
C ARG A 174 -21.27 -1.37 -11.64
N LEU A 175 -22.13 -0.53 -11.05
CA LEU A 175 -21.83 0.17 -9.80
C LEU A 175 -21.76 -0.77 -8.60
N ALA A 176 -22.70 -1.71 -8.45
CA ALA A 176 -22.67 -2.72 -7.39
C ALA A 176 -21.36 -3.54 -7.43
N GLU A 177 -20.94 -3.95 -8.62
CA GLU A 177 -19.70 -4.67 -8.88
C GLU A 177 -18.46 -3.82 -8.59
N LYS A 178 -18.36 -2.59 -9.12
CA LYS A 178 -17.23 -1.68 -8.86
C LYS A 178 -17.12 -1.26 -7.38
N LEU A 179 -18.25 -1.02 -6.69
CA LEU A 179 -18.29 -0.70 -5.25
C LEU A 179 -18.13 -1.94 -4.34
N GLN A 180 -18.14 -3.15 -4.90
CA GLN A 180 -18.06 -4.42 -4.17
C GLN A 180 -19.25 -4.64 -3.19
N LEU A 181 -20.43 -4.14 -3.56
CA LEU A 181 -21.68 -4.24 -2.78
C LEU A 181 -22.57 -5.40 -3.25
N MET A 182 -21.96 -6.58 -3.45
CA MET A 182 -22.60 -7.72 -4.13
C MET A 182 -23.20 -8.76 -3.18
N SER A 183 -22.95 -8.69 -1.87
CA SER A 183 -23.56 -9.59 -0.88
C SER A 183 -24.40 -8.85 0.17
N ILE A 184 -25.27 -9.60 0.84
CA ILE A 184 -26.07 -9.14 1.99
C ILE A 184 -25.17 -8.65 3.15
N SER A 185 -23.91 -9.12 3.23
CA SER A 185 -22.94 -8.63 4.23
C SER A 185 -22.48 -7.22 3.89
N ASP A 186 -22.07 -7.00 2.64
CA ASP A 186 -21.51 -5.71 2.18
C ASP A 186 -22.58 -4.61 2.26
N LEU A 187 -23.80 -4.93 1.84
CA LEU A 187 -24.97 -4.05 1.93
C LEU A 187 -25.36 -3.70 3.38
N LYS A 188 -25.12 -4.60 4.35
CA LYS A 188 -25.29 -4.31 5.78
C LYS A 188 -24.18 -3.39 6.29
N GLN A 189 -22.92 -3.66 5.94
CA GLN A 189 -21.78 -2.85 6.35
C GLN A 189 -21.88 -1.41 5.81
N GLU A 190 -22.23 -1.25 4.54
CA GLU A 190 -22.45 0.08 3.92
C GLU A 190 -23.64 0.81 4.58
N SER A 191 -24.70 0.10 4.94
CA SER A 191 -25.84 0.69 5.66
C SER A 191 -25.51 1.10 7.09
N LEU A 192 -24.61 0.40 7.78
CA LEU A 192 -24.13 0.77 9.11
C LEU A 192 -23.21 1.99 9.04
N ALA A 193 -22.28 2.01 8.09
CA ALA A 193 -21.38 3.14 7.88
C ALA A 193 -22.12 4.45 7.57
N LEU A 194 -23.18 4.40 6.76
CA LEU A 194 -24.06 5.56 6.53
C LEU A 194 -24.82 5.99 7.81
N GLN A 195 -25.22 5.06 8.68
CA GLN A 195 -25.87 5.38 9.95
C GLN A 195 -24.91 6.04 10.95
N GLU A 196 -23.66 5.56 11.05
CA GLU A 196 -22.62 6.19 11.88
C GLU A 196 -22.33 7.61 11.44
N MET A 197 -22.36 7.89 10.13
CA MET A 197 -22.24 9.25 9.61
C MET A 197 -23.39 10.17 10.05
N VAL A 198 -24.65 9.69 10.04
CA VAL A 198 -25.80 10.48 10.56
C VAL A 198 -25.64 10.76 12.06
N ILE A 199 -25.14 9.78 12.83
CA ILE A 199 -24.88 9.93 14.28
C ILE A 199 -23.79 10.98 14.51
N ALA A 200 -22.70 10.94 13.75
CA ALA A 200 -21.62 11.94 13.80
C ALA A 200 -22.09 13.35 13.38
N SER A 201 -23.08 13.44 12.48
CA SER A 201 -23.75 14.70 12.10
C SER A 201 -24.80 15.20 13.11
N GLY A 202 -24.89 14.60 14.30
CA GLY A 202 -25.81 15.03 15.35
C GLY A 202 -27.28 14.61 15.13
N GLY A 203 -27.54 13.68 14.21
CA GLY A 203 -28.88 13.15 13.91
C GLY A 203 -29.59 13.78 12.71
N ASP A 204 -29.03 14.82 12.08
CA ASP A 204 -29.47 15.30 10.77
C ASP A 204 -28.66 14.59 9.66
N PRO A 205 -29.30 13.80 8.77
CA PRO A 205 -28.60 13.19 7.63
C PRO A 205 -28.16 14.22 6.57
N GLY A 206 -28.87 15.35 6.46
CA GLY A 206 -28.77 16.26 5.33
C GLY A 206 -29.14 15.63 3.97
N GLU A 207 -29.29 16.48 2.96
CA GLU A 207 -29.70 16.06 1.60
C GLU A 207 -28.72 15.07 0.93
N SER A 208 -27.47 14.99 1.41
CA SER A 208 -26.44 14.10 0.89
C SER A 208 -26.60 12.66 1.39
N ILE A 209 -26.69 12.44 2.70
CA ILE A 209 -26.78 11.07 3.26
C ILE A 209 -28.12 10.42 2.92
N GLU A 210 -29.20 11.19 2.77
CA GLU A 210 -30.48 10.69 2.23
C GLU A 210 -30.32 10.14 0.80
N LYS A 211 -29.67 10.88 -0.11
CA LYS A 211 -29.42 10.44 -1.49
C LYS A 211 -28.49 9.22 -1.56
N MET A 212 -27.45 9.17 -0.72
CA MET A 212 -26.59 7.98 -0.61
C MET A 212 -27.37 6.75 -0.11
N SER A 213 -28.26 6.93 0.85
CA SER A 213 -29.13 5.86 1.37
C SER A 213 -30.15 5.37 0.33
N MET A 214 -30.72 6.29 -0.48
CA MET A 214 -31.59 5.94 -1.61
C MET A 214 -30.83 5.17 -2.71
N LEU A 215 -29.57 5.51 -2.94
CA LEU A 215 -28.69 4.82 -3.89
C LEU A 215 -28.33 3.41 -3.43
N LEU A 216 -27.96 3.25 -2.15
CA LEU A 216 -27.73 1.93 -1.53
C LEU A 216 -28.98 1.04 -1.61
N LYS A 217 -30.18 1.61 -1.39
CA LYS A 217 -31.44 0.86 -1.53
C LYS A 217 -31.60 0.30 -2.95
N ARG A 218 -31.40 1.11 -3.99
CA ARG A 218 -31.49 0.66 -5.41
C ARG A 218 -30.50 -0.46 -5.73
N ILE A 219 -29.29 -0.39 -5.20
CA ILE A 219 -28.27 -1.45 -5.36
C ILE A 219 -28.74 -2.74 -4.65
N LYS A 220 -29.24 -2.63 -3.42
CA LYS A 220 -29.80 -3.76 -2.67
C LYS A 220 -30.98 -4.42 -3.40
N ASP A 221 -31.93 -3.64 -3.91
CA ASP A 221 -33.12 -4.16 -4.59
C ASP A 221 -32.73 -4.99 -5.85
N LEU A 222 -31.65 -4.59 -6.56
CA LEU A 222 -31.07 -5.35 -7.69
C LEU A 222 -30.34 -6.63 -7.23
N VAL A 223 -29.49 -6.54 -6.20
CA VAL A 223 -28.75 -7.71 -5.69
C VAL A 223 -29.68 -8.78 -5.12
N GLN A 224 -30.82 -8.38 -4.53
CA GLN A 224 -31.85 -9.30 -4.05
C GLN A 224 -32.72 -9.91 -5.16
N THR A 225 -32.82 -9.29 -6.34
CA THR A 225 -33.55 -9.88 -7.48
C THR A 225 -32.71 -10.88 -8.28
N GLU A 226 -31.38 -10.75 -8.29
CA GLU A 226 -30.49 -11.75 -8.91
C GLU A 226 -30.20 -12.98 -8.01
N ASN A 227 -30.30 -12.86 -6.67
CA ASN A 227 -29.98 -13.94 -5.73
C ASN A 227 -31.14 -14.29 -4.76
N PRO A 228 -32.17 -15.04 -5.21
CA PRO A 228 -33.33 -15.39 -4.39
C PRO A 228 -33.05 -16.39 -3.25
N ASN A 229 -31.87 -17.02 -3.21
CA ASN A 229 -31.62 -18.25 -2.43
C ASN A 229 -30.80 -18.05 -1.12
N ILE A 230 -30.90 -16.90 -0.47
CA ILE A 230 -30.28 -16.64 0.86
C ILE A 230 -31.30 -16.05 1.86
N GLY A 231 -32.54 -16.52 1.82
CA GLY A 231 -33.58 -16.17 2.83
C GLY A 231 -33.57 -17.07 4.07
N ASP A 232 -33.09 -18.31 3.96
CA ASP A 232 -33.58 -19.44 4.77
C ASP A 232 -32.55 -20.01 5.79
N LEU A 233 -31.73 -19.14 6.40
CA LEU A 233 -30.74 -19.54 7.41
C LEU A 233 -30.78 -18.70 8.71
N LEU A 234 -31.84 -17.92 8.93
CA LEU A 234 -32.06 -17.16 10.17
C LEU A 234 -33.33 -17.60 10.92
N SER A 235 -33.56 -18.92 10.99
CA SER A 235 -34.65 -19.51 11.80
C SER A 235 -34.17 -20.73 12.60
N ASN A 236 -33.65 -20.45 13.81
CA ASN A 236 -33.70 -21.36 14.95
C ASN A 236 -34.50 -20.60 16.03
N LYS A 237 -35.75 -20.97 16.31
CA LYS A 237 -36.18 -22.11 17.14
C LYS A 237 -35.85 -21.94 18.62
N ASP A 238 -36.91 -21.85 19.43
CA ASP A 238 -37.05 -22.74 20.57
C ASP A 238 -38.53 -23.06 20.89
N LEU A 239 -38.76 -24.07 21.73
CA LEU A 239 -40.04 -24.76 22.04
C LEU A 239 -40.91 -24.04 23.10
N PRO A 240 -42.06 -24.59 23.60
CA PRO A 240 -42.99 -25.59 23.04
C PRO A 240 -44.49 -25.21 23.20
N SER A 241 -45.40 -25.93 22.51
CA SER A 241 -46.67 -26.50 23.03
C SER A 241 -47.52 -27.07 21.88
N GLY A 242 -48.45 -28.00 22.17
CA GLY A 242 -49.38 -28.53 21.17
C GLY A 242 -50.70 -28.99 21.78
N ILE A 243 -51.69 -29.24 20.92
CA ILE A 243 -52.93 -30.03 21.14
C ILE A 243 -53.53 -30.31 19.75
N ASP A 244 -54.16 -31.47 19.57
CA ASP A 244 -54.78 -31.88 18.30
C ASP A 244 -56.02 -31.04 17.94
N ASN A 245 -56.32 -30.89 16.63
CA ASN A 245 -57.47 -31.62 16.04
C ASN A 245 -57.56 -31.57 14.50
N GLN A 246 -58.57 -32.26 13.98
CA GLN A 246 -58.70 -32.69 12.59
C GLN A 246 -59.34 -31.65 11.64
N ALA A 247 -59.32 -31.96 10.34
CA ALA A 247 -59.78 -31.09 9.27
C ALA A 247 -61.30 -30.93 9.16
N SER A 248 -61.73 -29.75 8.69
CA SER A 248 -62.97 -29.57 7.94
C SER A 248 -62.82 -28.40 6.96
N SER A 249 -63.36 -28.55 5.76
CA SER A 249 -63.48 -27.47 4.78
C SER A 249 -64.87 -26.85 4.89
N ASP A 250 -64.97 -25.54 5.15
CA ASP A 250 -66.03 -24.73 4.55
C ASP A 250 -65.65 -23.24 4.42
N GLY A 251 -66.34 -22.53 3.52
CA GLY A 251 -65.91 -21.23 3.02
C GLY A 251 -66.38 -20.02 3.84
N ASN A 252 -65.44 -19.21 4.29
CA ASN A 252 -65.65 -17.82 4.70
C ASN A 252 -64.37 -17.02 4.34
N PRO A 253 -64.42 -15.77 3.85
CA PRO A 253 -63.22 -15.04 3.47
C PRO A 253 -62.40 -14.73 4.72
N ILE A 254 -61.27 -15.42 4.89
CA ILE A 254 -60.36 -15.24 6.01
C ILE A 254 -59.81 -13.81 5.95
N SER A 255 -60.11 -13.01 6.97
CA SER A 255 -59.52 -11.67 7.09
C SER A 255 -58.00 -11.80 7.26
N PRO A 256 -57.20 -11.02 6.52
CA PRO A 256 -55.75 -11.21 6.47
C PRO A 256 -55.14 -10.95 7.86
N VAL A 257 -54.48 -11.98 8.41
CA VAL A 257 -53.84 -11.89 9.73
C VAL A 257 -52.65 -10.95 9.62
N ILE A 258 -52.81 -9.72 10.15
CA ILE A 258 -51.74 -8.71 10.21
C ILE A 258 -50.54 -9.31 10.97
N PRO A 259 -49.33 -9.37 10.36
CA PRO A 259 -48.10 -9.77 11.03
C PRO A 259 -47.78 -8.87 12.23
N ASP A 260 -47.23 -9.44 13.30
CA ASP A 260 -47.01 -8.70 14.54
C ASP A 260 -45.98 -7.56 14.41
N ASP A 261 -45.02 -7.68 13.49
CA ASP A 261 -44.08 -6.60 13.15
C ASP A 261 -44.75 -5.37 12.51
N PHE A 262 -45.96 -5.52 11.97
CA PHE A 262 -46.76 -4.44 11.37
C PHE A 262 -47.78 -3.85 12.35
N ARG A 263 -47.93 -4.44 13.55
CA ARG A 263 -48.83 -3.96 14.62
C ARG A 263 -48.11 -2.99 15.55
N CYS A 264 -48.79 -1.91 15.93
CA CYS A 264 -48.34 -1.03 16.99
C CYS A 264 -48.34 -1.79 18.33
N PRO A 265 -47.22 -1.91 19.07
CA PRO A 265 -47.22 -2.63 20.34
C PRO A 265 -48.05 -1.99 21.48
N ILE A 266 -48.63 -0.80 21.27
CA ILE A 266 -49.56 -0.15 22.21
C ILE A 266 -51.02 -0.48 21.88
N SER A 267 -51.44 -0.36 20.61
CA SER A 267 -52.85 -0.56 20.21
C SER A 267 -53.15 -1.93 19.61
N LEU A 268 -52.12 -2.70 19.24
CA LEU A 268 -52.18 -3.99 18.51
C LEU A 268 -52.82 -3.91 17.10
N GLU A 269 -53.12 -2.69 16.64
CA GLU A 269 -53.60 -2.35 15.29
C GLU A 269 -52.46 -2.06 14.32
N LEU A 270 -52.76 -2.11 13.02
CA LEU A 270 -51.81 -1.83 11.93
C LEU A 270 -51.28 -0.38 11.97
N MET A 271 -49.96 -0.20 11.93
CA MET A 271 -49.33 1.14 11.95
C MET A 271 -49.49 1.87 10.61
N LYS A 272 -50.06 3.08 10.64
CA LYS A 272 -50.29 3.95 9.48
C LYS A 272 -49.18 5.00 9.33
N ASP A 273 -48.70 5.54 10.46
CA ASP A 273 -47.44 6.27 10.54
C ASP A 273 -46.52 5.64 11.60
N PRO A 274 -45.81 4.54 11.28
CA PRO A 274 -44.86 3.94 12.19
C PRO A 274 -43.67 4.89 12.47
N VAL A 275 -43.32 5.04 13.74
CA VAL A 275 -42.20 5.86 14.27
C VAL A 275 -41.38 5.07 15.27
N ILE A 276 -40.08 5.34 15.32
CA ILE A 276 -39.10 4.67 16.20
C ILE A 276 -38.79 5.57 17.40
N VAL A 277 -38.75 4.99 18.60
CA VAL A 277 -38.23 5.64 19.81
C VAL A 277 -36.73 5.40 19.99
N SER A 278 -36.10 6.13 20.92
CA SER A 278 -34.68 6.03 21.28
C SER A 278 -34.19 4.62 21.72
N THR A 279 -35.08 3.66 21.98
CA THR A 279 -34.77 2.23 22.26
C THR A 279 -34.93 1.31 21.03
N GLY A 280 -35.08 1.87 19.82
CA GLY A 280 -35.16 1.12 18.56
C GLY A 280 -36.50 0.43 18.27
N GLN A 281 -37.45 0.47 19.21
CA GLN A 281 -38.80 -0.07 19.01
C GLN A 281 -39.67 0.87 18.16
N THR A 282 -40.51 0.29 17.30
CA THR A 282 -41.43 1.04 16.42
C THR A 282 -42.87 0.96 16.93
N TYR A 283 -43.60 2.08 16.84
CA TYR A 283 -44.98 2.26 17.28
C TYR A 283 -45.77 3.12 16.26
N GLU A 284 -47.10 3.08 16.28
CA GLU A 284 -47.92 4.10 15.61
C GLU A 284 -47.68 5.46 16.28
N ARG A 285 -47.38 6.50 15.49
CA ARG A 285 -47.12 7.87 15.95
C ARG A 285 -48.12 8.34 17.00
N ALA A 286 -49.40 8.33 16.65
CA ALA A 286 -50.46 8.87 17.50
C ALA A 286 -50.72 8.06 18.79
N CYS A 287 -50.13 6.87 18.92
CA CYS A 287 -50.18 6.05 20.13
C CYS A 287 -49.00 6.36 21.07
N ILE A 288 -47.78 6.46 20.54
CA ILE A 288 -46.58 6.71 21.36
C ILE A 288 -46.46 8.19 21.77
N GLU A 289 -46.93 9.14 20.95
CA GLU A 289 -47.01 10.55 21.33
C GLU A 289 -47.88 10.72 22.60
N LYS A 290 -49.08 10.13 22.62
CA LYS A 290 -49.97 10.14 23.79
C LYS A 290 -49.40 9.44 25.03
N TRP A 291 -48.59 8.40 24.84
CA TRP A 291 -47.91 7.71 25.95
C TRP A 291 -46.86 8.61 26.62
N LEU A 292 -46.10 9.36 25.81
CA LEU A 292 -45.13 10.35 26.30
C LEU A 292 -45.84 11.56 26.94
N GLU A 293 -46.92 12.07 26.33
CA GLU A 293 -47.75 13.16 26.86
C GLU A 293 -48.41 12.81 28.20
N ALA A 294 -48.73 11.54 28.44
CA ALA A 294 -49.20 11.04 29.74
C ALA A 294 -48.13 11.02 30.84
N GLY A 295 -46.88 11.40 30.53
CA GLY A 295 -45.76 11.48 31.46
C GLY A 295 -44.93 10.21 31.60
N HIS A 296 -45.14 9.19 30.74
CA HIS A 296 -44.41 7.93 30.81
C HIS A 296 -43.08 7.98 30.05
N GLY A 297 -41.98 8.26 30.76
CA GLY A 297 -40.62 8.30 30.20
C GLY A 297 -39.99 6.93 29.86
N THR A 298 -40.77 5.86 29.76
CA THR A 298 -40.30 4.48 29.49
C THR A 298 -40.92 3.89 28.23
N CYS A 299 -40.18 3.02 27.55
CA CYS A 299 -40.62 2.31 26.36
C CYS A 299 -41.70 1.27 26.70
N PRO A 300 -42.93 1.33 26.13
CA PRO A 300 -44.02 0.42 26.48
C PRO A 300 -43.65 -1.07 26.41
N LYS A 301 -42.98 -1.48 25.32
CA LYS A 301 -42.67 -2.89 25.02
C LYS A 301 -41.45 -3.44 25.76
N THR A 302 -40.45 -2.61 26.10
CA THR A 302 -39.19 -3.06 26.75
C THR A 302 -39.01 -2.56 28.18
N GLN A 303 -39.89 -1.68 28.67
CA GLN A 303 -39.83 -1.02 29.99
C GLN A 303 -38.55 -0.22 30.29
N GLN A 304 -37.66 -0.07 29.30
CA GLN A 304 -36.43 0.73 29.40
C GLN A 304 -36.73 2.23 29.35
N THR A 305 -36.03 3.02 30.16
CA THR A 305 -36.09 4.49 30.11
C THR A 305 -35.66 5.02 28.75
N LEU A 306 -36.43 5.95 28.20
CA LEU A 306 -36.13 6.59 26.91
C LEU A 306 -35.13 7.73 27.13
N SER A 307 -33.99 7.67 26.42
CA SER A 307 -32.95 8.72 26.50
C SER A 307 -33.32 10.00 25.73
N SER A 308 -34.32 9.92 24.86
CA SER A 308 -34.93 11.04 24.16
C SER A 308 -36.39 10.73 23.82
N SER A 309 -37.24 11.75 23.88
CA SER A 309 -38.67 11.74 23.50
C SER A 309 -38.90 12.06 22.02
N VAL A 310 -37.85 12.30 21.22
CA VAL A 310 -37.95 12.52 19.77
C VAL A 310 -38.34 11.22 19.06
N LEU A 311 -39.25 11.32 18.08
CA LEU A 311 -39.86 10.18 17.38
C LEU A 311 -39.53 10.18 15.89
N THR A 312 -38.66 9.25 15.49
CA THR A 312 -38.11 9.18 14.12
C THR A 312 -39.03 8.36 13.20
N PRO A 313 -39.63 8.92 12.14
CA PRO A 313 -40.55 8.18 11.28
C PRO A 313 -39.89 7.01 10.52
N ASN A 314 -40.48 5.83 10.61
CA ASN A 314 -39.99 4.59 9.99
C ASN A 314 -40.52 4.42 8.56
N TYR A 315 -39.88 5.10 7.60
CA TYR A 315 -40.26 5.05 6.17
C TYR A 315 -40.20 3.64 5.58
N VAL A 316 -39.29 2.79 6.06
CA VAL A 316 -39.16 1.40 5.59
C VAL A 316 -40.38 0.59 6.01
N LEU A 317 -40.73 0.59 7.30
CA LEU A 317 -41.88 -0.17 7.79
C LEU A 317 -43.21 0.36 7.22
N ARG A 318 -43.34 1.68 7.04
CA ARG A 318 -44.51 2.28 6.36
C ARG A 318 -44.64 1.82 4.91
N SER A 319 -43.52 1.65 4.20
CA SER A 319 -43.52 1.11 2.84
C SER A 319 -43.86 -0.39 2.80
N LEU A 320 -43.37 -1.17 3.76
CA LEU A 320 -43.69 -2.60 3.89
C LEU A 320 -45.17 -2.81 4.25
N ILE A 321 -45.70 -1.99 5.15
CA ILE A 321 -47.13 -1.98 5.49
C ILE A 321 -47.98 -1.57 4.29
N ALA A 322 -47.58 -0.54 3.54
CA ALA A 322 -48.29 -0.15 2.31
C ALA A 322 -48.32 -1.28 1.26
N GLN A 323 -47.22 -1.99 1.06
CA GLN A 323 -47.13 -3.14 0.16
C GLN A 323 -47.93 -4.35 0.68
N TRP A 324 -47.88 -4.63 1.98
CA TRP A 324 -48.70 -5.68 2.60
C TRP A 324 -50.19 -5.35 2.49
N CYS A 325 -50.58 -4.10 2.71
CA CYS A 325 -51.93 -3.60 2.47
C CYS A 325 -52.37 -3.84 1.03
N GLU A 326 -51.59 -3.37 0.06
CA GLU A 326 -51.89 -3.51 -1.37
C GLU A 326 -52.02 -5.00 -1.79
N ALA A 327 -51.15 -5.86 -1.27
CA ALA A 327 -51.21 -7.31 -1.50
C ALA A 327 -52.38 -8.03 -0.81
N ASN A 328 -52.97 -7.44 0.24
CA ASN A 328 -54.07 -8.02 1.03
C ASN A 328 -55.40 -7.25 0.90
N GLY A 329 -55.51 -6.31 -0.04
CA GLY A 329 -56.75 -5.56 -0.32
C GLY A 329 -57.09 -4.44 0.68
N VAL A 330 -56.09 -3.88 1.37
CA VAL A 330 -56.20 -2.77 2.34
C VAL A 330 -55.60 -1.48 1.75
N GLU A 331 -56.06 -0.30 2.17
CA GLU A 331 -55.75 1.00 1.55
C GLU A 331 -54.47 1.69 2.08
N ALA A 332 -53.78 2.53 1.27
CA ALA A 332 -52.42 3.06 1.55
C ALA A 332 -52.12 4.53 1.12
N PRO A 333 -51.08 5.23 1.69
CA PRO A 333 -50.86 6.70 1.59
C PRO A 333 -49.78 7.20 0.57
N LYS A 334 -49.71 8.51 0.19
CA LYS A 334 -48.97 9.05 -1.01
C LYS A 334 -48.30 10.48 -0.90
N ARG A 335 -47.20 10.80 -1.65
CA ARG A 335 -46.49 12.14 -1.86
C ARG A 335 -45.57 12.24 -3.16
N PRO A 336 -44.93 13.39 -3.58
CA PRO A 336 -44.31 13.62 -4.95
C PRO A 336 -42.91 14.37 -5.18
N GLY A 337 -42.07 14.00 -6.21
CA GLY A 337 -40.95 14.80 -6.89
C GLY A 337 -39.47 14.23 -6.89
N GLY A 338 -38.40 14.60 -7.68
CA GLY A 338 -38.12 15.35 -8.97
C GLY A 338 -36.58 15.61 -9.39
N SER A 339 -36.26 16.07 -10.63
CA SER A 339 -34.99 16.73 -11.22
C SER A 339 -33.68 15.98 -11.71
N LYS A 340 -32.82 16.58 -12.63
CA LYS A 340 -31.49 16.12 -13.26
C LYS A 340 -30.62 17.18 -14.09
N THR A 341 -29.24 17.13 -14.22
CA THR A 341 -28.37 17.55 -15.43
C THR A 341 -26.80 17.27 -15.41
N SER A 342 -26.18 16.87 -16.56
CA SER A 342 -24.72 16.96 -17.00
C SER A 342 -23.59 16.04 -16.41
N LYS A 343 -22.33 15.91 -16.94
CA LYS A 343 -21.73 15.69 -18.32
C LYS A 343 -20.14 15.58 -18.36
N SER A 344 -19.48 14.76 -19.24
CA SER A 344 -17.97 14.65 -19.42
C SER A 344 -17.47 13.75 -20.61
N THR A 345 -16.14 13.65 -20.97
CA THR A 345 -15.32 12.49 -21.57
C THR A 345 -14.10 12.75 -22.54
N SER A 346 -13.22 11.73 -22.75
CA SER A 346 -12.21 11.54 -23.84
C SER A 346 -12.22 10.08 -24.36
N VAL A 347 -11.82 9.77 -25.61
CA VAL A 347 -12.23 8.51 -26.32
C VAL A 347 -11.17 7.89 -27.27
N CYS A 348 -10.96 6.56 -27.17
CA CYS A 348 -10.20 5.72 -28.12
C CYS A 348 -11.01 5.39 -29.41
N SER A 349 -10.36 5.20 -30.57
CA SER A 349 -11.08 5.07 -31.85
C SER A 349 -11.98 3.81 -31.94
N PRO A 350 -13.23 3.91 -32.43
CA PRO A 350 -14.15 2.76 -32.47
C PRO A 350 -13.63 1.58 -33.31
N ALA A 351 -12.84 1.86 -34.35
CA ALA A 351 -12.23 0.81 -35.19
C ALA A 351 -11.08 0.07 -34.47
N GLU A 352 -10.33 0.75 -33.59
CA GLU A 352 -9.33 0.09 -32.75
C GLU A 352 -9.98 -0.71 -31.63
N ARG A 353 -11.07 -0.21 -30.99
CA ARG A 353 -11.83 -0.98 -30.00
C ARG A 353 -12.40 -2.28 -30.58
N ALA A 354 -13.16 -2.20 -31.68
CA ALA A 354 -13.71 -3.39 -32.35
C ALA A 354 -12.62 -4.40 -32.79
N LYS A 355 -11.42 -3.91 -33.16
CA LYS A 355 -10.27 -4.79 -33.43
C LYS A 355 -9.74 -5.45 -32.15
N VAL A 356 -9.61 -4.72 -31.05
CA VAL A 356 -9.20 -5.27 -29.75
C VAL A 356 -10.17 -6.35 -29.29
N ASP A 357 -11.49 -6.10 -29.36
CA ASP A 357 -12.53 -7.07 -28.98
C ASP A 357 -12.42 -8.37 -29.81
N THR A 358 -12.16 -8.23 -31.11
CA THR A 358 -11.93 -9.38 -32.02
C THR A 358 -10.68 -10.17 -31.63
N LEU A 359 -9.60 -9.50 -31.19
CA LEU A 359 -8.36 -10.15 -30.76
C LEU A 359 -8.51 -10.82 -29.38
N VAL A 360 -9.28 -10.23 -28.46
CA VAL A 360 -9.65 -10.84 -27.17
C VAL A 360 -10.46 -12.13 -27.39
N SER A 361 -11.42 -12.12 -28.33
CA SER A 361 -12.17 -13.31 -28.75
C SER A 361 -11.27 -14.40 -29.36
N LYS A 362 -10.18 -14.03 -30.05
CA LYS A 362 -9.17 -15.00 -30.51
C LYS A 362 -8.29 -15.55 -29.39
N LEU A 363 -7.96 -14.75 -28.36
CA LEU A 363 -7.20 -15.22 -27.19
C LEU A 363 -7.95 -16.30 -26.39
N THR A 364 -9.29 -16.25 -26.34
CA THR A 364 -10.11 -17.28 -25.67
C THR A 364 -10.36 -18.52 -26.53
N SER A 365 -9.97 -18.53 -27.80
CA SER A 365 -10.04 -19.72 -28.65
C SER A 365 -9.09 -20.81 -28.17
N GLY A 366 -9.43 -22.09 -28.39
CA GLY A 366 -8.56 -23.23 -28.08
C GLY A 366 -7.43 -23.46 -29.10
N ASN A 367 -7.25 -22.58 -30.10
CA ASN A 367 -6.26 -22.73 -31.16
C ASN A 367 -4.98 -21.94 -30.82
N VAL A 368 -3.86 -22.65 -30.68
CA VAL A 368 -2.55 -22.05 -30.39
C VAL A 368 -2.13 -21.03 -31.46
N GLU A 369 -2.52 -21.22 -32.73
CA GLU A 369 -2.17 -20.27 -33.80
C GLU A 369 -2.96 -18.95 -33.69
N ASP A 370 -4.27 -19.03 -33.41
CA ASP A 370 -5.09 -17.83 -33.16
C ASP A 370 -4.65 -17.11 -31.88
N GLN A 371 -4.30 -17.84 -30.81
CA GLN A 371 -3.73 -17.27 -29.60
C GLN A 371 -2.40 -16.56 -29.86
N ARG A 372 -1.47 -17.20 -30.59
CA ARG A 372 -0.15 -16.62 -30.93
C ARG A 372 -0.32 -15.37 -31.79
N SER A 373 -1.15 -15.46 -32.83
CA SER A 373 -1.47 -14.35 -33.73
C SER A 373 -2.09 -13.18 -32.97
N ALA A 374 -3.09 -13.45 -32.12
CA ALA A 374 -3.77 -12.42 -31.33
C ALA A 374 -2.85 -11.74 -30.31
N ALA A 375 -2.02 -12.51 -29.58
CA ALA A 375 -1.01 -11.94 -28.69
C ALA A 375 0.03 -11.10 -29.47
N GLY A 376 0.41 -11.53 -30.68
CA GLY A 376 1.30 -10.78 -31.57
C GLY A 376 0.71 -9.46 -32.06
N GLU A 377 -0.57 -9.43 -32.43
CA GLU A 377 -1.27 -8.21 -32.82
C GLU A 377 -1.53 -7.27 -31.64
N LEU A 378 -1.92 -7.79 -30.47
CA LEU A 378 -2.11 -6.99 -29.24
C LEU A 378 -0.77 -6.38 -28.78
N ARG A 379 0.34 -7.13 -28.87
CA ARG A 379 1.70 -6.62 -28.66
C ARG A 379 1.99 -5.41 -29.55
N LEU A 380 1.59 -5.46 -30.82
CA LEU A 380 1.81 -4.36 -31.78
C LEU A 380 0.86 -3.17 -31.52
N LEU A 381 -0.42 -3.41 -31.24
CA LEU A 381 -1.38 -2.34 -30.91
C LEU A 381 -0.98 -1.59 -29.64
N ALA A 382 -0.64 -2.30 -28.56
CA ALA A 382 -0.17 -1.73 -27.32
C ALA A 382 1.15 -0.93 -27.47
N LYS A 383 1.95 -1.19 -28.52
CA LYS A 383 3.17 -0.42 -28.79
C LYS A 383 2.87 0.99 -29.35
N ARG A 384 1.76 1.19 -30.07
CA ARG A 384 1.54 2.36 -30.95
C ARG A 384 1.30 3.70 -30.24
N ASN A 385 0.41 3.76 -29.26
CA ASN A 385 -0.01 4.98 -28.55
C ASN A 385 -0.30 4.65 -27.06
N ALA A 386 -0.85 5.59 -26.29
CA ALA A 386 -1.30 5.30 -24.92
C ALA A 386 -2.71 4.69 -24.90
N ASP A 387 -3.62 5.21 -25.73
CA ASP A 387 -5.05 4.91 -25.71
C ASP A 387 -5.35 3.44 -26.00
N ASN A 388 -4.58 2.80 -26.89
CA ASN A 388 -4.71 1.37 -27.16
C ASN A 388 -4.25 0.52 -25.97
N ARG A 389 -3.34 1.00 -25.11
CA ARG A 389 -2.94 0.26 -23.88
C ARG A 389 -4.09 0.23 -22.88
N VAL A 390 -4.83 1.34 -22.76
CA VAL A 390 -6.00 1.46 -21.91
C VAL A 390 -7.14 0.61 -22.49
N CYS A 391 -7.46 0.75 -23.78
CA CYS A 391 -8.50 -0.02 -24.44
C CYS A 391 -8.25 -1.55 -24.41
N ILE A 392 -7.00 -2.02 -24.50
CA ILE A 392 -6.65 -3.44 -24.36
C ILE A 392 -6.81 -3.94 -22.91
N ALA A 393 -6.60 -3.07 -21.91
CA ALA A 393 -6.85 -3.40 -20.51
C ALA A 393 -8.35 -3.44 -20.18
N GLU A 394 -9.11 -2.42 -20.62
CA GLU A 394 -10.57 -2.35 -20.51
C GLU A 394 -11.26 -3.58 -21.12
N ALA A 395 -10.82 -4.02 -22.31
CA ALA A 395 -11.35 -5.19 -23.00
C ALA A 395 -10.95 -6.54 -22.36
N GLY A 396 -10.35 -6.55 -21.16
CA GLY A 396 -10.06 -7.76 -20.41
C GLY A 396 -8.94 -8.63 -20.96
N ALA A 397 -8.06 -8.11 -21.83
CA ALA A 397 -6.99 -8.92 -22.43
C ALA A 397 -5.90 -9.34 -21.43
N ILE A 398 -5.73 -8.62 -20.32
CA ILE A 398 -4.60 -8.82 -19.37
C ILE A 398 -4.61 -10.23 -18.74
N PRO A 399 -5.70 -10.74 -18.11
CA PRO A 399 -5.74 -12.11 -17.59
C PRO A 399 -5.48 -13.18 -18.65
N LEU A 400 -5.94 -12.97 -19.88
CA LEU A 400 -5.73 -13.92 -20.99
C LEU A 400 -4.25 -13.96 -21.40
N LEU A 401 -3.62 -12.80 -21.55
CA LEU A 401 -2.17 -12.68 -21.82
C LEU A 401 -1.34 -13.28 -20.66
N VAL A 402 -1.78 -13.17 -19.41
CA VAL A 402 -1.14 -13.83 -18.26
C VAL A 402 -1.23 -15.35 -18.35
N GLY A 403 -2.39 -15.90 -18.73
CA GLY A 403 -2.56 -17.34 -18.97
C GLY A 403 -1.59 -17.89 -20.02
N LEU A 404 -1.34 -17.13 -21.09
CA LEU A 404 -0.42 -17.51 -22.16
C LEU A 404 1.05 -17.62 -21.73
N LEU A 405 1.47 -16.99 -20.62
CA LEU A 405 2.84 -17.09 -20.09
C LEU A 405 3.26 -18.50 -19.66
N SER A 406 2.28 -19.39 -19.42
CA SER A 406 2.50 -20.79 -19.02
C SER A 406 2.40 -21.79 -20.19
N THR A 407 2.20 -21.31 -21.43
CA THR A 407 2.12 -22.19 -22.61
C THR A 407 3.49 -22.77 -22.96
N SER A 408 3.53 -23.93 -23.64
CA SER A 408 4.77 -24.55 -24.11
C SER A 408 5.33 -23.94 -25.40
N ASP A 409 4.58 -23.04 -26.06
CA ASP A 409 5.00 -22.40 -27.30
C ASP A 409 5.81 -21.13 -27.01
N SER A 410 7.09 -21.12 -27.38
CA SER A 410 7.98 -20.00 -27.10
C SER A 410 7.57 -18.71 -27.83
N GLY A 411 6.90 -18.79 -28.99
CA GLY A 411 6.42 -17.61 -29.71
C GLY A 411 5.23 -16.97 -28.98
N THR A 412 4.30 -17.80 -28.51
CA THR A 412 3.16 -17.37 -27.70
C THR A 412 3.60 -16.79 -26.35
N GLN A 413 4.54 -17.44 -25.63
CA GLN A 413 5.12 -16.87 -24.40
C GLN A 413 5.76 -15.49 -24.65
N GLU A 414 6.58 -15.37 -25.70
CA GLU A 414 7.30 -14.15 -26.03
C GLU A 414 6.34 -13.02 -26.44
N HIS A 415 5.33 -13.33 -27.26
CA HIS A 415 4.31 -12.35 -27.64
C HIS A 415 3.48 -11.90 -26.44
N ALA A 416 3.10 -12.81 -25.54
CA ALA A 416 2.37 -12.51 -24.33
C ALA A 416 3.16 -11.62 -23.35
N VAL A 417 4.42 -11.97 -23.04
CA VAL A 417 5.24 -11.17 -22.11
C VAL A 417 5.57 -9.79 -22.69
N THR A 418 5.78 -9.69 -24.01
CA THR A 418 6.05 -8.40 -24.67
C THR A 418 4.78 -7.56 -24.82
N ALA A 419 3.60 -8.18 -24.93
CA ALA A 419 2.33 -7.46 -24.83
C ALA A 419 2.17 -6.87 -23.41
N LEU A 420 2.41 -7.65 -22.35
CA LEU A 420 2.38 -7.17 -20.97
C LEU A 420 3.40 -6.06 -20.70
N LEU A 421 4.63 -6.14 -21.26
CA LEU A 421 5.61 -5.05 -21.24
C LEU A 421 5.06 -3.77 -21.88
N ASN A 422 4.45 -3.87 -23.06
CA ASN A 422 3.89 -2.71 -23.74
C ASN A 422 2.70 -2.12 -22.98
N LEU A 423 1.89 -2.95 -22.31
CA LEU A 423 0.77 -2.51 -21.47
C LEU A 423 1.25 -1.87 -20.16
N SER A 424 2.30 -2.38 -19.52
CA SER A 424 2.85 -1.84 -18.26
C SER A 424 3.57 -0.50 -18.41
N ILE A 425 3.75 0.02 -19.64
CA ILE A 425 4.22 1.40 -19.86
C ILE A 425 3.17 2.43 -19.40
N CYS A 426 1.87 2.12 -19.51
CA CYS A 426 0.81 2.91 -18.85
C CYS A 426 0.91 2.72 -17.32
N GLU A 427 0.65 3.76 -16.51
CA GLU A 427 0.65 3.64 -15.04
C GLU A 427 -0.57 2.87 -14.53
N ASP A 428 -1.77 3.21 -15.01
CA ASP A 428 -3.04 2.67 -14.53
C ASP A 428 -3.11 1.14 -14.74
N ASN A 429 -2.61 0.68 -15.89
CA ASN A 429 -2.47 -0.75 -16.22
C ASN A 429 -1.58 -1.54 -15.24
N LYS A 430 -0.62 -0.92 -14.54
CA LYS A 430 0.31 -1.65 -13.64
C LYS A 430 -0.43 -2.33 -12.50
N GLY A 431 -1.50 -1.71 -11.98
CA GLY A 431 -2.35 -2.31 -10.95
C GLY A 431 -3.02 -3.58 -11.48
N SER A 432 -3.72 -3.48 -12.61
CA SER A 432 -4.44 -4.58 -13.24
C SER A 432 -3.54 -5.76 -13.62
N ILE A 433 -2.31 -5.52 -14.09
CA ILE A 433 -1.32 -6.57 -14.39
C ILE A 433 -0.90 -7.33 -13.13
N ILE A 434 -0.67 -6.65 -12.01
CA ILE A 434 -0.31 -7.29 -10.74
C ILE A 434 -1.51 -8.05 -10.14
N LEU A 435 -2.70 -7.45 -10.14
CA LEU A 435 -3.94 -8.06 -9.65
C LEU A 435 -4.35 -9.30 -10.47
N SER A 436 -4.05 -9.32 -11.77
CA SER A 436 -4.26 -10.49 -12.64
C SER A 436 -3.27 -11.64 -12.39
N GLY A 437 -2.41 -11.55 -11.36
CA GLY A 437 -1.48 -12.61 -11.00
C GLY A 437 -0.32 -12.79 -11.98
N ALA A 438 0.08 -11.76 -12.73
CA ALA A 438 1.10 -11.89 -13.78
C ALA A 438 2.48 -12.33 -13.29
N VAL A 439 2.87 -11.97 -12.06
CA VAL A 439 4.27 -12.05 -11.60
C VAL A 439 4.84 -13.47 -11.64
N PRO A 440 4.19 -14.54 -11.14
CA PRO A 440 4.72 -15.91 -11.26
C PRO A 440 4.91 -16.36 -12.71
N GLY A 441 4.02 -15.97 -13.63
CA GLY A 441 4.16 -16.25 -15.07
C GLY A 441 5.35 -15.51 -15.69
N ILE A 442 5.52 -14.23 -15.38
CA ILE A 442 6.68 -13.45 -15.86
C ILE A 442 7.99 -14.03 -15.32
N VAL A 443 8.01 -14.49 -14.06
CA VAL A 443 9.16 -15.18 -13.45
C VAL A 443 9.41 -16.57 -14.06
N HIS A 444 8.37 -17.28 -14.50
CA HIS A 444 8.53 -18.52 -15.28
C HIS A 444 9.25 -18.23 -16.61
N VAL A 445 8.74 -17.28 -17.40
CA VAL A 445 9.32 -16.88 -18.70
C VAL A 445 10.77 -16.40 -18.52
N LEU A 446 11.07 -15.59 -17.51
CA LEU A 446 12.43 -15.14 -17.17
C LEU A 446 13.42 -16.30 -16.91
N ARG A 447 12.93 -17.44 -16.42
CA ARG A 447 13.74 -18.64 -16.12
C ARG A 447 13.83 -19.65 -17.28
N LYS A 448 12.89 -19.63 -18.25
CA LYS A 448 12.70 -20.73 -19.20
C LYS A 448 12.39 -20.35 -20.66
N GLY A 449 12.03 -19.10 -20.96
CA GLY A 449 11.71 -18.66 -22.32
C GLY A 449 12.93 -18.44 -23.21
N SER A 450 12.68 -18.02 -24.47
CA SER A 450 13.71 -17.52 -25.39
C SER A 450 14.53 -16.38 -24.77
N MET A 451 15.73 -16.09 -25.28
CA MET A 451 16.53 -14.97 -24.75
C MET A 451 15.78 -13.62 -24.89
N GLU A 452 15.06 -13.39 -25.98
CA GLU A 452 14.20 -12.21 -26.12
C GLU A 452 13.02 -12.23 -25.12
N ALA A 453 12.38 -13.38 -24.88
CA ALA A 453 11.33 -13.47 -23.86
C ALA A 453 11.86 -13.23 -22.45
N ARG A 454 13.10 -13.67 -22.13
CA ARG A 454 13.77 -13.41 -20.84
C ARG A 454 14.14 -11.93 -20.67
N GLU A 455 14.64 -11.29 -21.73
CA GLU A 455 14.88 -9.83 -21.80
C GLU A 455 13.56 -9.06 -21.56
N ASN A 456 12.52 -9.36 -22.33
CA ASN A 456 11.22 -8.72 -22.21
C ASN A 456 10.57 -8.98 -20.84
N ALA A 457 10.77 -10.16 -20.22
CA ALA A 457 10.35 -10.44 -18.86
C ALA A 457 11.08 -9.57 -17.82
N ALA A 458 12.40 -9.42 -17.92
CA ALA A 458 13.17 -8.57 -17.02
C ALA A 458 12.76 -7.09 -17.14
N ALA A 459 12.57 -6.60 -18.37
CA ALA A 459 12.04 -5.26 -18.63
C ALA A 459 10.61 -5.06 -18.09
N THR A 460 9.75 -6.09 -18.14
CA THR A 460 8.39 -6.04 -17.57
C THR A 460 8.45 -5.94 -16.05
N LEU A 461 9.30 -6.73 -15.39
CA LEU A 461 9.48 -6.66 -13.93
C LEU A 461 10.06 -5.31 -13.51
N PHE A 462 11.03 -4.74 -14.26
CA PHE A 462 11.48 -3.37 -14.04
C PHE A 462 10.32 -2.38 -14.12
N SER A 463 9.58 -2.36 -15.23
CA SER A 463 8.43 -1.47 -15.48
C SER A 463 7.37 -1.54 -14.38
N LEU A 464 6.99 -2.75 -13.96
CA LEU A 464 6.03 -2.95 -12.86
C LEU A 464 6.60 -2.52 -11.50
N SER A 465 7.90 -2.73 -11.25
CA SER A 465 8.56 -2.39 -9.99
C SER A 465 8.79 -0.89 -9.77
N VAL A 466 8.53 -0.02 -10.75
CA VAL A 466 8.61 1.45 -10.57
C VAL A 466 7.71 1.89 -9.41
N VAL A 467 6.51 1.31 -9.31
CA VAL A 467 5.59 1.42 -8.17
C VAL A 467 6.23 0.78 -6.93
N ASP A 468 6.31 1.51 -5.80
CA ASP A 468 7.02 1.06 -4.59
C ASP A 468 6.37 -0.18 -3.94
N GLU A 469 5.06 -0.31 -4.05
CA GLU A 469 4.26 -1.43 -3.53
C GLU A 469 4.61 -2.75 -4.25
N ASN A 470 4.73 -2.69 -5.58
CA ASN A 470 5.01 -3.86 -6.43
C ASN A 470 6.38 -4.48 -6.15
N LYS A 471 7.34 -3.71 -5.62
CA LYS A 471 8.68 -4.19 -5.27
C LYS A 471 8.63 -5.34 -4.25
N ILE A 472 7.66 -5.34 -3.35
CA ILE A 472 7.48 -6.36 -2.30
C ILE A 472 6.97 -7.68 -2.92
N THR A 473 5.94 -7.60 -3.76
CA THR A 473 5.36 -8.75 -4.46
C THR A 473 6.39 -9.40 -5.40
N ILE A 474 7.04 -8.61 -6.26
CA ILE A 474 8.03 -9.10 -7.24
C ILE A 474 9.24 -9.74 -6.53
N GLY A 475 9.76 -9.12 -5.48
CA GLY A 475 10.85 -9.68 -4.68
C GLY A 475 10.47 -10.96 -3.93
N SER A 476 9.18 -11.17 -3.66
CA SER A 476 8.64 -12.36 -2.99
C SER A 476 8.32 -13.51 -3.94
N SER A 477 7.96 -13.24 -5.20
CA SER A 477 7.72 -14.27 -6.23
C SER A 477 8.99 -14.98 -6.76
N GLY A 478 10.15 -14.81 -6.12
CA GLY A 478 11.40 -15.41 -6.56
C GLY A 478 11.95 -14.87 -7.89
N ALA A 479 11.59 -13.64 -8.25
CA ALA A 479 12.14 -12.94 -9.42
C ALA A 479 13.65 -12.70 -9.30
N ILE A 480 14.10 -12.29 -8.10
CA ILE A 480 15.47 -11.82 -7.87
C ILE A 480 16.54 -12.87 -8.28
N PRO A 481 16.48 -14.15 -7.86
CA PRO A 481 17.42 -15.18 -8.35
C PRO A 481 17.45 -15.32 -9.87
N ALA A 482 16.29 -15.25 -10.54
CA ALA A 482 16.22 -15.38 -12.00
C ALA A 482 16.81 -14.17 -12.74
N LEU A 483 16.69 -12.97 -12.16
CA LEU A 483 17.38 -11.77 -12.63
C LEU A 483 18.90 -11.89 -12.42
N VAL A 484 19.37 -12.45 -11.30
CA VAL A 484 20.81 -12.70 -11.08
C VAL A 484 21.36 -13.70 -12.10
N THR A 485 20.62 -14.77 -12.42
CA THR A 485 20.99 -15.69 -13.51
C THR A 485 21.12 -14.94 -14.84
N LEU A 486 20.11 -14.15 -15.24
CA LEU A 486 20.15 -13.38 -16.49
C LEU A 486 21.26 -12.32 -16.52
N LEU A 487 21.59 -11.70 -15.39
CA LEU A 487 22.73 -10.79 -15.24
C LEU A 487 24.08 -11.51 -15.44
N SER A 488 24.17 -12.79 -15.08
CA SER A 488 25.41 -13.57 -15.20
C SER A 488 25.63 -14.08 -16.63
N GLU A 489 24.61 -14.71 -17.23
CA GLU A 489 24.71 -15.47 -18.50
C GLU A 489 24.07 -14.79 -19.72
N GLY A 490 23.31 -13.70 -19.53
CA GLY A 490 22.48 -13.12 -20.58
C GLY A 490 23.23 -12.41 -21.70
N SER A 491 22.48 -12.04 -22.74
CA SER A 491 22.93 -11.10 -23.77
C SER A 491 23.27 -9.74 -23.14
N GLN A 492 23.99 -8.86 -23.85
CA GLN A 492 24.28 -7.52 -23.33
C GLN A 492 23.00 -6.71 -23.03
N ARG A 493 21.91 -6.95 -23.76
CA ARG A 493 20.59 -6.42 -23.43
C ARG A 493 20.02 -7.07 -22.18
N GLY A 494 20.00 -8.40 -22.11
CA GLY A 494 19.44 -9.16 -20.98
C GLY A 494 20.13 -8.84 -19.65
N LYS A 495 21.46 -8.65 -19.67
CA LYS A 495 22.21 -8.18 -18.51
C LYS A 495 21.80 -6.78 -18.08
N LYS A 496 21.66 -5.84 -19.03
CA LYS A 496 21.24 -4.45 -18.74
C LYS A 496 19.80 -4.38 -18.22
N ASP A 497 18.87 -5.11 -18.83
CA ASP A 497 17.47 -5.20 -18.39
C ASP A 497 17.39 -5.85 -17.00
N ALA A 498 18.16 -6.91 -16.74
CA ALA A 498 18.26 -7.55 -15.42
C ALA A 498 18.87 -6.65 -14.34
N ALA A 499 19.96 -5.94 -14.65
CA ALA A 499 20.59 -5.00 -13.73
C ALA A 499 19.66 -3.82 -13.39
N THR A 500 18.93 -3.29 -14.38
CA THR A 500 17.97 -2.19 -14.17
C THR A 500 16.80 -2.63 -13.29
N ALA A 501 16.29 -3.85 -13.49
CA ALA A 501 15.29 -4.47 -12.62
C ALA A 501 15.83 -4.70 -11.20
N LEU A 502 17.03 -5.29 -11.05
CA LEU A 502 17.66 -5.54 -9.75
C LEU A 502 17.92 -4.26 -8.96
N PHE A 503 18.47 -3.23 -9.61
CA PHE A 503 18.69 -1.91 -9.02
C PHE A 503 17.40 -1.35 -8.42
N ASN A 504 16.34 -1.25 -9.23
CA ASN A 504 15.07 -0.66 -8.79
C ASN A 504 14.33 -1.53 -7.75
N LEU A 505 14.43 -2.86 -7.83
CA LEU A 505 13.89 -3.76 -6.80
C LEU A 505 14.64 -3.65 -5.46
N CYS A 506 15.96 -3.47 -5.47
CA CYS A 506 16.79 -3.37 -4.26
C CYS A 506 16.74 -2.00 -3.57
N ILE A 507 16.07 -0.99 -4.15
CA ILE A 507 15.68 0.24 -3.43
C ILE A 507 14.82 -0.13 -2.20
N TYR A 508 14.00 -1.18 -2.29
CA TYR A 508 13.29 -1.71 -1.13
C TYR A 508 14.23 -2.58 -0.26
N GLN A 509 14.43 -2.19 1.00
CA GLN A 509 15.34 -2.84 1.96
C GLN A 509 15.17 -4.37 1.99
N GLY A 510 13.93 -4.86 2.10
CA GLY A 510 13.60 -6.30 2.16
C GLY A 510 13.92 -7.11 0.90
N ASN A 511 14.42 -6.49 -0.17
CA ASN A 511 14.97 -7.14 -1.35
C ASN A 511 16.50 -7.20 -1.38
N LYS A 512 17.21 -6.35 -0.62
CA LYS A 512 18.69 -6.31 -0.59
C LYS A 512 19.27 -7.64 -0.11
N GLY A 513 18.85 -8.12 1.07
CA GLY A 513 19.23 -9.45 1.58
C GLY A 513 18.82 -10.60 0.65
N ARG A 514 17.68 -10.49 -0.04
CA ARG A 514 17.26 -11.50 -1.05
C ARG A 514 18.23 -11.55 -2.24
N ALA A 515 18.73 -10.40 -2.70
CA ALA A 515 19.69 -10.32 -3.80
C ALA A 515 21.08 -10.83 -3.37
N VAL A 516 21.51 -10.53 -2.15
CA VAL A 516 22.76 -11.07 -1.57
C VAL A 516 22.69 -12.61 -1.50
N ARG A 517 21.64 -13.16 -0.89
CA ARG A 517 21.42 -14.62 -0.82
C ARG A 517 21.21 -15.30 -2.19
N ALA A 518 20.86 -14.54 -3.21
CA ALA A 518 20.77 -15.01 -4.59
C ALA A 518 22.14 -15.02 -5.33
N GLY A 519 23.25 -14.67 -4.68
CA GLY A 519 24.58 -14.69 -5.29
C GLY A 519 24.88 -13.50 -6.21
N VAL A 520 24.21 -12.36 -6.01
CA VAL A 520 24.40 -11.19 -6.88
C VAL A 520 25.80 -10.59 -6.77
N VAL A 521 26.39 -10.56 -5.56
CA VAL A 521 27.66 -9.84 -5.31
C VAL A 521 28.84 -10.39 -6.13
N PRO A 522 29.14 -11.71 -6.17
CA PRO A 522 30.17 -12.24 -7.07
C PRO A 522 29.92 -11.94 -8.55
N THR A 523 28.65 -11.90 -8.98
CA THR A 523 28.28 -11.54 -10.37
C THR A 523 28.58 -10.07 -10.65
N LEU A 524 28.28 -9.17 -9.72
CA LEU A 524 28.60 -7.73 -9.83
C LEU A 524 30.11 -7.49 -9.84
N MET A 525 30.86 -8.14 -8.95
CA MET A 525 32.32 -8.02 -8.88
C MET A 525 32.99 -8.46 -10.19
N ARG A 526 32.54 -9.56 -10.78
CA ARG A 526 32.99 -10.00 -12.12
C ARG A 526 32.72 -8.93 -13.20
N LEU A 527 31.54 -8.32 -13.19
CA LEU A 527 31.16 -7.25 -14.13
C LEU A 527 31.93 -5.94 -13.94
N LEU A 528 32.64 -5.73 -12.81
CA LEU A 528 33.60 -4.62 -12.65
C LEU A 528 34.94 -4.88 -13.36
N THR A 529 35.33 -6.15 -13.48
CA THR A 529 36.68 -6.56 -13.95
C THR A 529 36.70 -7.07 -15.40
N GLU A 530 35.55 -7.46 -15.96
CA GLU A 530 35.45 -7.90 -17.35
C GLU A 530 35.63 -6.71 -18.34
N SER A 531 36.41 -6.94 -19.40
CA SER A 531 36.56 -5.96 -20.48
C SER A 531 35.24 -5.79 -21.23
N GLY A 532 34.73 -4.55 -21.31
CA GLY A 532 33.37 -4.27 -21.78
C GLY A 532 32.27 -4.59 -20.75
N GLY A 533 32.63 -4.78 -19.47
CA GLY A 533 31.70 -5.01 -18.36
C GLY A 533 30.83 -3.79 -18.02
N MET A 534 29.71 -4.06 -17.34
CA MET A 534 28.70 -3.06 -16.97
C MET A 534 29.07 -2.34 -15.67
N VAL A 535 30.19 -1.60 -15.69
CA VAL A 535 30.77 -0.97 -14.48
C VAL A 535 29.82 0.03 -13.82
N ASP A 536 29.07 0.81 -14.59
CA ASP A 536 28.08 1.77 -14.09
C ASP A 536 26.95 1.09 -13.31
N GLU A 537 26.27 0.12 -13.94
CA GLU A 537 25.16 -0.60 -13.33
C GLU A 537 25.64 -1.47 -12.15
N ALA A 538 26.80 -2.12 -12.27
CA ALA A 538 27.34 -2.97 -11.21
C ALA A 538 27.67 -2.18 -9.94
N LEU A 539 28.36 -1.03 -10.06
CA LEU A 539 28.64 -0.15 -8.92
C LEU A 539 27.37 0.47 -8.33
N ALA A 540 26.38 0.81 -9.15
CA ALA A 540 25.11 1.35 -8.68
C ALA A 540 24.33 0.33 -7.82
N ILE A 541 24.34 -0.96 -8.18
CA ILE A 541 23.73 -2.03 -7.38
C ILE A 541 24.59 -2.31 -6.13
N LEU A 542 25.93 -2.39 -6.24
CA LEU A 542 26.81 -2.60 -5.09
C LEU A 542 26.65 -1.49 -4.03
N ALA A 543 26.51 -0.22 -4.44
CA ALA A 543 26.25 0.89 -3.53
C ALA A 543 24.91 0.73 -2.78
N ILE A 544 23.85 0.30 -3.46
CA ILE A 544 22.56 -0.03 -2.81
C ILE A 544 22.71 -1.18 -1.83
N LEU A 545 23.48 -2.23 -2.15
CA LEU A 545 23.64 -3.41 -1.29
C LEU A 545 24.57 -3.18 -0.08
N ALA A 546 25.58 -2.31 -0.20
CA ALA A 546 26.52 -2.03 0.88
C ALA A 546 25.89 -1.36 2.12
N SER A 547 24.77 -0.66 1.94
CA SER A 547 23.92 -0.12 3.03
C SER A 547 23.14 -1.19 3.82
N HIS A 548 23.16 -2.46 3.41
CA HIS A 548 22.50 -3.56 4.11
C HIS A 548 23.54 -4.46 4.79
N PRO A 549 23.36 -4.90 6.06
CA PRO A 549 24.36 -5.70 6.78
C PRO A 549 24.85 -6.93 6.00
N GLU A 550 23.96 -7.79 5.50
CA GLU A 550 24.34 -8.94 4.66
C GLU A 550 25.16 -8.54 3.42
N GLY A 551 24.85 -7.40 2.80
CA GLY A 551 25.53 -6.90 1.62
C GLY A 551 26.91 -6.34 1.95
N LYS A 552 27.03 -5.57 3.04
CA LYS A 552 28.29 -5.10 3.63
C LYS A 552 29.25 -6.28 3.86
N THR A 553 28.77 -7.35 4.50
CA THR A 553 29.53 -8.60 4.71
C THR A 553 29.90 -9.30 3.39
N ALA A 554 28.95 -9.50 2.48
CA ALA A 554 29.19 -10.22 1.23
C ALA A 554 30.13 -9.47 0.26
N ILE A 555 30.13 -8.13 0.27
CA ILE A 555 31.02 -7.29 -0.54
C ILE A 555 32.44 -7.29 0.05
N GLY A 556 32.57 -7.23 1.38
CA GLY A 556 33.87 -7.39 2.06
C GLY A 556 34.51 -8.75 1.77
N ALA A 557 33.73 -9.83 1.92
CA ALA A 557 34.15 -11.21 1.63
C ALA A 557 34.42 -11.50 0.14
N ALA A 558 34.10 -10.56 -0.76
CA ALA A 558 34.40 -10.65 -2.20
C ALA A 558 35.63 -9.81 -2.61
N GLU A 559 36.50 -9.47 -1.64
CA GLU A 559 37.75 -8.71 -1.83
C GLU A 559 37.56 -7.41 -2.63
N ALA A 560 36.47 -6.67 -2.35
CA ALA A 560 36.10 -5.53 -3.19
C ALA A 560 37.05 -4.32 -3.10
N VAL A 561 37.81 -4.16 -2.00
CA VAL A 561 38.58 -2.93 -1.73
C VAL A 561 39.62 -2.60 -2.82
N PRO A 562 40.51 -3.52 -3.28
CA PRO A 562 41.39 -3.27 -4.42
C PRO A 562 40.69 -2.77 -5.68
N VAL A 563 39.56 -3.39 -6.06
CA VAL A 563 38.79 -3.03 -7.25
C VAL A 563 38.17 -1.64 -7.09
N LEU A 564 37.60 -1.35 -5.92
CA LEU A 564 36.98 -0.05 -5.62
C LEU A 564 38.01 1.09 -5.60
N VAL A 565 39.22 0.85 -5.05
CA VAL A 565 40.31 1.85 -5.04
C VAL A 565 40.79 2.16 -6.46
N GLU A 566 40.91 1.16 -7.33
CA GLU A 566 41.24 1.41 -8.74
C GLU A 566 40.11 2.15 -9.48
N VAL A 567 38.85 1.79 -9.25
CA VAL A 567 37.71 2.52 -9.82
C VAL A 567 37.70 4.00 -9.40
N ILE A 568 38.06 4.33 -8.16
CA ILE A 568 38.19 5.72 -7.68
C ILE A 568 39.37 6.45 -8.34
N ARG A 569 40.44 5.72 -8.69
CA ARG A 569 41.60 6.24 -9.41
C ARG A 569 41.27 6.59 -10.86
N SER A 570 40.76 5.63 -11.65
CA SER A 570 40.67 5.72 -13.11
C SER A 570 39.26 5.78 -13.71
N GLY A 571 38.20 5.51 -12.94
CA GLY A 571 36.82 5.48 -13.45
C GLY A 571 36.21 6.85 -13.77
N SER A 572 35.02 6.85 -14.41
CA SER A 572 34.25 8.08 -14.65
C SER A 572 33.75 8.70 -13.33
N PRO A 573 33.37 9.99 -13.28
CA PRO A 573 32.87 10.62 -12.05
C PRO A 573 31.75 9.82 -11.36
N ARG A 574 30.87 9.19 -12.15
CA ARG A 574 29.77 8.33 -11.65
C ARG A 574 30.27 7.00 -11.08
N ASN A 575 31.32 6.41 -11.64
CA ASN A 575 31.94 5.20 -11.10
C ASN A 575 32.67 5.54 -9.80
N LYS A 576 33.48 6.62 -9.81
CA LYS A 576 34.22 7.06 -8.64
C LYS A 576 33.30 7.34 -7.45
N GLU A 577 32.20 8.10 -7.62
CA GLU A 577 31.29 8.39 -6.49
C GLU A 577 30.58 7.15 -5.92
N ASN A 578 30.20 6.18 -6.76
CA ASN A 578 29.56 4.95 -6.30
C ASN A 578 30.56 4.03 -5.60
N ALA A 579 31.80 3.92 -6.11
CA ALA A 579 32.85 3.15 -5.45
C ALA A 579 33.24 3.76 -4.09
N ALA A 580 33.34 5.09 -4.00
CA ALA A 580 33.54 5.79 -2.73
C ALA A 580 32.36 5.56 -1.76
N ALA A 581 31.11 5.52 -2.23
CA ALA A 581 29.96 5.17 -1.41
C ALA A 581 30.05 3.74 -0.85
N VAL A 582 30.42 2.75 -1.67
CA VAL A 582 30.63 1.36 -1.21
C VAL A 582 31.73 1.29 -0.14
N LEU A 583 32.90 1.93 -0.38
CA LEU A 583 33.98 1.98 0.61
C LEU A 583 33.52 2.65 1.91
N VAL A 584 32.74 3.73 1.87
CA VAL A 584 32.20 4.37 3.08
C VAL A 584 31.38 3.39 3.93
N HIS A 585 30.48 2.60 3.33
CA HIS A 585 29.67 1.64 4.10
C HIS A 585 30.49 0.45 4.63
N LEU A 586 31.48 -0.05 3.87
CA LEU A 586 32.42 -1.08 4.34
C LEU A 586 33.23 -0.56 5.55
N CYS A 587 33.83 0.62 5.39
CA CYS A 587 34.62 1.30 6.41
C CYS A 587 33.80 1.90 7.57
N SER A 588 32.46 1.78 7.57
CA SER A 588 31.66 1.96 8.79
C SER A 588 31.73 0.72 9.71
N GLY A 589 31.87 -0.48 9.13
CA GLY A 589 31.73 -1.74 9.87
C GLY A 589 33.05 -2.35 10.34
N ASP A 590 34.14 -2.16 9.59
CA ASP A 590 35.44 -2.74 9.90
C ASP A 590 36.59 -1.78 9.55
N GLN A 591 37.55 -1.65 10.46
CA GLN A 591 38.75 -0.81 10.30
C GLN A 591 39.81 -1.49 9.40
N GLN A 592 39.74 -2.79 9.16
CA GLN A 592 40.66 -3.47 8.24
C GLN A 592 40.51 -2.90 6.81
N TYR A 593 39.27 -2.66 6.34
CA TYR A 593 39.04 -2.05 5.04
C TYR A 593 39.58 -0.60 4.92
N LEU A 594 39.64 0.15 6.05
CA LEU A 594 40.33 1.45 6.09
C LEU A 594 41.84 1.28 5.92
N ALA A 595 42.45 0.31 6.61
CA ALA A 595 43.87 0.00 6.51
C ALA A 595 44.26 -0.46 5.09
N ASP A 596 43.46 -1.33 4.49
CA ASP A 596 43.67 -1.85 3.14
C ASP A 596 43.56 -0.73 2.09
N ALA A 597 42.49 0.06 2.15
CA ALA A 597 42.28 1.19 1.23
C ALA A 597 43.39 2.25 1.37
N GLN A 598 43.84 2.52 2.60
CA GLN A 598 44.99 3.38 2.86
C GLN A 598 46.28 2.80 2.23
N GLY A 599 46.56 1.51 2.44
CA GLY A 599 47.74 0.82 1.89
C GLY A 599 47.76 0.80 0.36
N LEU A 600 46.59 0.73 -0.28
CA LEU A 600 46.40 0.82 -1.72
C LEU A 600 46.46 2.26 -2.28
N GLY A 601 46.75 3.26 -1.43
CA GLY A 601 46.98 4.64 -1.83
C GLY A 601 45.74 5.43 -2.22
N VAL A 602 44.56 5.11 -1.66
CA VAL A 602 43.28 5.75 -2.02
C VAL A 602 43.22 7.26 -1.75
N MET A 603 44.03 7.78 -0.83
CA MET A 603 43.96 9.17 -0.35
C MET A 603 44.11 10.22 -1.47
N GLY A 604 45.06 10.05 -2.39
CA GLY A 604 45.28 10.99 -3.50
C GLY A 604 44.06 11.10 -4.43
N PRO A 605 43.54 9.98 -4.97
CA PRO A 605 42.28 9.95 -5.72
C PRO A 605 41.06 10.52 -4.97
N LEU A 606 40.98 10.38 -3.64
CA LEU A 606 39.91 11.00 -2.84
C LEU A 606 40.08 12.52 -2.71
N PHE A 607 41.30 13.04 -2.55
CA PHE A 607 41.54 14.49 -2.55
C PHE A 607 41.22 15.14 -3.90
N ASP A 608 41.48 14.46 -5.02
CA ASP A 608 41.00 14.87 -6.35
C ASP A 608 39.47 14.91 -6.40
N MET A 609 38.79 13.83 -5.99
CA MET A 609 37.32 13.80 -5.93
C MET A 609 36.72 14.90 -5.04
N ALA A 610 37.34 15.19 -3.89
CA ALA A 610 36.87 16.21 -2.94
C ALA A 610 36.92 17.63 -3.54
N GLN A 611 37.81 17.90 -4.49
CA GLN A 611 37.92 19.18 -5.18
C GLN A 611 37.12 19.21 -6.49
N ASN A 612 37.30 18.18 -7.32
CA ASN A 612 36.91 18.16 -8.74
C ASN A 612 35.68 17.28 -9.04
N GLY A 613 35.20 16.49 -8.06
CA GLY A 613 34.09 15.56 -8.24
C GLY A 613 32.69 16.20 -8.24
N THR A 614 31.69 15.34 -8.45
CA THR A 614 30.25 15.64 -8.27
C THR A 614 29.92 15.96 -6.81
N ASP A 615 28.80 16.60 -6.52
CA ASP A 615 28.41 16.96 -5.14
C ASP A 615 28.10 15.74 -4.25
N ARG A 616 27.81 14.58 -4.87
CA ARG A 616 27.71 13.29 -4.18
C ARG A 616 29.10 12.67 -3.95
N GLY A 617 29.97 12.70 -4.96
CA GLY A 617 31.37 12.28 -4.85
C GLY A 617 32.11 13.07 -3.78
N LYS A 618 32.07 14.40 -3.82
CA LYS A 618 32.70 15.32 -2.85
C LYS A 618 32.34 14.98 -1.40
N ARG A 619 31.05 14.78 -1.11
CA ARG A 619 30.59 14.38 0.23
C ARG A 619 31.13 13.02 0.65
N LYS A 620 31.09 12.00 -0.22
CA LYS A 620 31.60 10.65 0.11
C LYS A 620 33.13 10.59 0.18
N ALA A 621 33.85 11.41 -0.60
CA ALA A 621 35.29 11.61 -0.46
C ALA A 621 35.64 12.25 0.88
N GLY A 622 34.99 13.35 1.26
CA GLY A 622 35.19 13.99 2.56
C GLY A 622 34.95 13.03 3.72
N GLN A 623 33.82 12.33 3.71
CA GLN A 623 33.46 11.32 4.72
C GLN A 623 34.50 10.19 4.85
N LEU A 624 35.12 9.76 3.75
CA LEU A 624 36.14 8.70 3.75
C LEU A 624 37.54 9.23 4.11
N LEU A 625 37.93 10.41 3.62
CA LEU A 625 39.17 11.10 3.97
C LEU A 625 39.24 11.38 5.47
N GLU A 626 38.14 11.86 6.06
CA GLU A 626 38.05 12.15 7.49
C GLU A 626 38.23 10.87 8.32
N ARG A 627 37.52 9.79 7.98
CA ARG A 627 37.64 8.49 8.66
C ARG A 627 39.05 7.92 8.58
N ILE A 628 39.70 7.96 7.40
CA ILE A 628 41.09 7.52 7.25
C ILE A 628 42.04 8.42 8.07
N SER A 629 41.80 9.73 8.13
CA SER A 629 42.62 10.66 8.93
C SER A 629 42.51 10.36 10.44
N ARG A 630 41.29 10.22 10.98
CA ARG A 630 41.05 9.81 12.37
C ARG A 630 41.71 8.46 12.70
N PHE A 631 41.65 7.49 11.76
CA PHE A 631 42.30 6.18 11.90
C PHE A 631 43.84 6.29 11.95
N ILE A 632 44.44 7.12 11.09
CA ILE A 632 45.89 7.40 11.10
C ILE A 632 46.32 8.07 12.41
N GLU A 633 45.55 9.03 12.92
CA GLU A 633 45.81 9.70 14.19
C GLU A 633 45.71 8.72 15.37
N HIS A 634 44.68 7.88 15.41
CA HIS A 634 44.53 6.88 16.46
C HIS A 634 45.68 5.86 16.45
N ARG A 635 46.10 5.37 15.26
CA ARG A 635 47.27 4.50 15.14
C ARG A 635 48.55 5.16 15.63
N LYS A 636 48.77 6.46 15.35
CA LYS A 636 49.93 7.22 15.87
C LYS A 636 49.88 7.33 17.40
N GLN A 637 48.71 7.61 17.98
CA GLN A 637 48.54 7.69 19.44
C GLN A 637 48.85 6.36 20.13
N VAL A 638 48.30 5.25 19.62
CA VAL A 638 48.59 3.89 20.14
C VAL A 638 50.08 3.56 20.00
N GLN A 639 50.70 3.90 18.86
CA GLN A 639 52.12 3.63 18.65
C GLN A 639 53.02 4.40 19.64
N VAL A 640 52.74 5.68 19.89
CA VAL A 640 53.44 6.49 20.90
C VAL A 640 53.20 5.96 22.33
N GLN A 641 52.01 5.44 22.64
CA GLN A 641 51.74 4.79 23.93
C GLN A 641 52.54 3.49 24.11
N VAL A 642 52.71 2.68 23.05
CA VAL A 642 53.54 1.47 23.10
C VAL A 642 55.02 1.80 23.23
N GLU A 643 55.52 2.79 22.48
CA GLU A 643 56.92 3.24 22.53
C GLU A 643 57.28 3.86 23.89
N THR A 644 56.33 4.50 24.58
CA THR A 644 56.53 5.04 25.95
C THR A 644 56.42 4.00 27.08
N HIS A 645 55.96 2.77 26.80
CA HIS A 645 55.83 1.69 27.79
C HIS A 645 56.85 0.56 27.66
N GLN A 646 57.83 0.66 26.75
CA GLN A 646 58.98 -0.25 26.74
C GLN A 646 60.00 0.16 27.82
N PRO A 647 60.31 -0.71 28.81
CA PRO A 647 61.26 -0.37 29.86
C PRO A 647 62.69 -0.33 29.33
N SER A 648 63.36 0.81 29.52
CA SER A 648 64.72 1.04 29.08
C SER A 648 65.74 0.27 29.93
N HIS A 649 66.11 -0.94 29.49
CA HIS A 649 67.19 -1.76 30.07
C HIS A 649 68.58 -1.14 29.85
N THR A 650 68.82 0.00 30.50
CA THR A 650 70.10 0.70 30.55
C THR A 650 71.00 -0.03 31.55
N GLN A 651 72.02 -0.75 31.07
CA GLN A 651 72.96 -1.46 31.95
C GLN A 651 73.85 -0.48 32.73
N GLN A 652 73.59 -0.32 34.03
CA GLN A 652 74.57 0.26 34.96
C GLN A 652 75.42 -0.85 35.59
N THR A 653 76.57 -1.14 34.98
CA THR A 653 77.58 -2.05 35.56
C THR A 653 78.33 -1.36 36.70
N HIS A 654 77.78 -1.43 37.92
CA HIS A 654 78.50 -1.00 39.12
C HIS A 654 79.68 -1.92 39.43
N THR A 655 80.86 -1.34 39.62
CA THR A 655 82.07 -2.03 40.07
C THR A 655 82.08 -2.16 41.61
N PRO A 656 82.27 -3.37 42.17
CA PRO A 656 82.56 -3.54 43.60
C PRO A 656 84.06 -3.43 43.86
N SER A 657 84.46 -2.64 44.86
CA SER A 657 85.87 -2.47 45.26
C SER A 657 86.24 -3.33 46.48
N SER A 658 87.38 -4.04 46.36
CA SER A 658 88.34 -4.33 47.43
C SER A 658 87.87 -4.95 48.78
N ALA A 659 88.04 -6.28 48.93
CA ALA A 659 88.80 -6.94 50.02
C ALA A 659 88.75 -8.47 49.81
N SER A 660 89.81 -9.23 49.50
CA SER A 660 91.11 -9.43 50.18
C SER A 660 91.07 -10.35 51.40
N SER A 661 91.06 -11.69 51.18
CA SER A 661 91.66 -12.77 52.02
C SER A 661 91.02 -14.14 51.76
N VAL A 662 91.58 -15.32 52.06
CA VAL A 662 92.98 -15.83 52.18
C VAL A 662 92.90 -17.37 52.08
N HIS A 663 93.90 -18.02 51.45
CA HIS A 663 94.09 -19.49 51.33
C HIS A 663 93.01 -20.26 50.52
N ARG A 664 93.31 -21.43 49.94
CA ARG A 664 94.58 -22.19 49.89
C ARG A 664 94.84 -22.78 48.51
#